data_AF-A6DM12-F1
#
_entry.id   AF-A6DM12-F1
#
_cell.length_a   1.000
_cell.length_b   1.000
_cell.length_c   1.000
_cell.angle_alpha   90.00
_cell.angle_beta   90.00
_cell.angle_gamma   90.00
#
_symmetry.space_group_name_H-M   'P 1'
#
loop_
_entity.id
_entity.type
_entity.pdbx_description
1 polymer ?
#
loop_
_entity_poly.entity_id
_entity_poly.type
_entity_poly.pdbx_seq_one_letter_code
_entity_poly.pdbx_strand_id
1 'polypeptide(L)'
;MQSLTLKSFFNFNILLMSLCAMGDTKPFHKIYEAEDAKRDQLTIKNNHLGFSGEGFVEGFYNNADGLLTFTVQAKKTGPQYITVRYAAGFGNAVIILGVNKEEQEFSMPSTGSWKIWSEVSIPVSLKQGTNAISFKMKESTTQCLNIDYLSLGKSAKKSIKPRPRVATNASPTLRDAFFKPGGWEDIADAKAVGHKLIVTEEGEGMLINGRTGKTNNISTKKHYQDIEFHLEFMLAKGSNAGVYFMGRYEIQILDSYGKDKWGFDVLGGLYQRWPPQRGAGVPAKVNAAKKPGEWQTMDVIFRAPRFDETGRRVSQAFFKEVKINGQLAQENLYAVGPTRSSQYNDEAPKGPIMIQGDHGPIVIRKMTVKEIDLSHIKTKKLSPDEQRPLAQNGDPMIDMVAMGKDVFQNKGCIECHNTTTNDQIVKTGPAIYGIFQKKPISITVKESAEDHIVNLPADKAYLYQSLREPTAHLSLNKKDNNKAFLPIMPAFTPETLKDSEIEALYHYLITLNEEKNAGPKVSWLNKPKDEYNIWKDRGSVIVQDRPRMQRADIPGTSARSYFVGLPGNLNYSFDPRSMGISMIWNGPFVSINGMMNGRGKSNSIGDKAILWTQGTSDFFTPYLKSGRLLDRSFTESARADSHYVSNNLKFEGDYLEEVRKMDSKLLSVETSKGKLPKFNYEVEGNQLELTFEVLKNNSIKAIFNAQLKRDLSLSVPTSNFTDFTASVGTVLDGKWTIPAGSHENINFTAKRKSKLKKVHTAGVNSAPRENLLGQKVQWSKANDAEQKKAGMDQAYTLYNAEVPKDIHGRKQLFEPLGIEFLNKDIAFVTTRTAGVWKVVNDKWFLFSEGHYDSLGLVIESENSIVIGEKPGLTRLIDSDGDNWADKRENISDQFRFSGNYHEYLHGPISYKGGYLYNLNLTHNLPSNYKAGGNFMGTGGGLKGWMCYVDKDGNFSTFANGFRSPAGLSLSPDKEIIYTENQGEYVGTSKVFKVEKGKFYGNPTGLVDLPGHTFKSPEVQWDAVKDKRELAMILLPHNKVMNAPGNPTWDLTKGAFGPFKDQMFLGDQTQSCIYRIDTETINGIDQGVVLPFANKLASGVMRLTFDPKDKSLWVGQTGRGWRARGGAESSLQKITFNGQEPNAIYTIKVNAKGFDIHFIKAQDSQNFGPIKVSSWYYEDSRHYGSPEKGGRSEEISSIKWSADKKTCSVEFKSFKIEDEKVAGHTSRVYYLDLTQTSFGKTVGAFLSKAYYTLNSIPK
;
A
#
# COMPACT_ATOMS: atom_id res chain seq x y z
N MET A 1 -49.03 8.89 -42.76
CA MET A 1 -50.24 9.41 -42.08
C MET A 1 -49.81 10.39 -41.00
N GLN A 2 -50.54 11.51 -40.79
CA GLN A 2 -50.55 12.40 -39.59
C GLN A 2 -49.19 12.86 -39.02
N SER A 3 -48.75 14.13 -39.01
CA SER A 3 -49.24 15.47 -39.43
C SER A 3 -50.42 16.13 -38.67
N LEU A 4 -50.11 17.13 -37.81
CA LEU A 4 -50.93 18.28 -37.31
C LEU A 4 -50.05 19.14 -36.36
N THR A 5 -49.85 20.48 -36.31
CA THR A 5 -50.23 21.73 -37.05
C THR A 5 -51.27 22.71 -36.43
N LEU A 6 -50.83 23.63 -35.56
CA LEU A 6 -51.50 24.90 -35.14
C LEU A 6 -50.50 26.09 -35.25
N LYS A 7 -50.75 27.18 -36.01
CA LYS A 7 -51.46 28.45 -35.65
C LYS A 7 -50.71 29.33 -34.60
N SER A 8 -50.06 30.47 -34.93
CA SER A 8 -50.53 31.81 -35.41
C SER A 8 -50.93 32.77 -34.24
N PHE A 9 -50.84 34.11 -34.25
CA PHE A 9 -50.77 35.16 -35.31
C PHE A 9 -50.47 36.57 -34.70
N PHE A 10 -50.18 37.62 -35.52
CA PHE A 10 -50.28 39.11 -35.25
C PHE A 10 -49.24 39.78 -34.29
N ASN A 11 -48.77 41.05 -34.43
CA ASN A 11 -48.81 42.03 -35.56
C ASN A 11 -47.81 43.25 -35.40
N PHE A 12 -47.79 44.15 -36.41
CA PHE A 12 -47.39 45.60 -36.44
C PHE A 12 -45.94 46.10 -36.74
N ASN A 13 -45.74 46.50 -38.01
CA ASN A 13 -45.49 47.88 -38.51
C ASN A 13 -44.10 48.60 -38.57
N ILE A 14 -43.80 49.04 -39.82
CA ILE A 14 -43.54 50.43 -40.31
C ILE A 14 -42.15 50.88 -40.87
N LEU A 15 -42.23 51.40 -42.11
CA LEU A 15 -41.37 52.29 -42.94
C LEU A 15 -39.94 51.92 -43.41
N LEU A 16 -39.61 52.51 -44.57
CA LEU A 16 -38.33 52.48 -45.29
C LEU A 16 -37.73 53.89 -45.40
N MET A 17 -36.43 53.99 -45.72
CA MET A 17 -35.65 55.24 -45.72
C MET A 17 -35.45 55.86 -47.12
N SER A 18 -35.16 57.17 -47.13
CA SER A 18 -34.25 57.80 -48.11
C SER A 18 -33.70 59.12 -47.54
N LEU A 19 -32.37 59.26 -47.38
CA LEU A 19 -31.57 60.48 -47.67
C LEU A 19 -30.07 60.32 -47.35
N CYS A 20 -29.28 61.21 -47.97
CA CYS A 20 -27.94 61.76 -47.70
C CYS A 20 -26.97 61.17 -46.65
N ALA A 21 -25.68 61.41 -46.94
CA ALA A 21 -24.56 61.11 -46.07
C ALA A 21 -24.33 62.17 -44.97
N MET A 22 -23.98 61.70 -43.78
CA MET A 22 -22.84 62.18 -42.98
C MET A 22 -22.24 60.97 -42.23
N GLY A 23 -20.97 61.05 -41.84
CA GLY A 23 -20.26 59.90 -41.26
C GLY A 23 -20.67 59.63 -39.82
N ASP A 24 -20.77 58.35 -39.44
CA ASP A 24 -20.90 57.97 -38.03
C ASP A 24 -20.02 56.76 -37.69
N THR A 25 -19.30 56.88 -36.58
CA THR A 25 -18.23 55.94 -36.19
C THR A 25 -18.80 54.83 -35.31
N LYS A 26 -18.83 53.58 -35.80
CA LYS A 26 -19.12 52.44 -34.92
C LYS A 26 -17.99 52.30 -33.89
N PRO A 27 -18.27 52.39 -32.58
CA PRO A 27 -17.22 52.53 -31.58
C PRO A 27 -16.49 51.21 -31.38
N PHE A 28 -15.18 51.21 -31.63
CA PHE A 28 -14.29 50.39 -30.82
C PHE A 28 -14.40 50.93 -29.39
N HIS A 29 -15.04 50.18 -28.49
CA HIS A 29 -14.90 50.44 -27.05
C HIS A 29 -13.40 50.46 -26.73
N LYS A 30 -12.91 51.55 -26.13
CA LYS A 30 -11.48 51.64 -25.80
C LYS A 30 -11.17 50.57 -24.77
N ILE A 31 -10.37 49.59 -25.20
CA ILE A 31 -9.77 48.58 -24.33
C ILE A 31 -8.59 49.23 -23.61
N TYR A 32 -8.43 48.88 -22.34
CA TYR A 32 -7.30 49.18 -21.49
C TYR A 32 -6.77 47.80 -21.05
N GLU A 33 -5.69 47.33 -21.69
CA GLU A 33 -5.07 46.03 -21.41
C GLU A 33 -4.46 46.06 -19.99
N ALA A 34 -4.50 44.95 -19.25
CA ALA A 34 -4.13 44.95 -17.83
C ALA A 34 -2.61 45.12 -17.60
N GLU A 35 -1.78 44.73 -18.55
CA GLU A 35 -0.33 44.95 -18.58
C GLU A 35 0.08 46.42 -18.70
N ASP A 36 -0.79 47.28 -19.27
CA ASP A 36 -0.56 48.73 -19.35
C ASP A 36 -1.06 49.49 -18.11
N ALA A 37 -1.90 48.88 -17.28
CA ALA A 37 -2.45 49.50 -16.07
C ALA A 37 -1.41 49.60 -14.93
N LYS A 38 -1.62 50.51 -13.96
CA LYS A 38 -0.73 50.63 -12.80
C LYS A 38 -0.94 49.40 -11.89
N ARG A 39 0.16 48.71 -11.57
CA ARG A 39 0.19 47.60 -10.61
C ARG A 39 0.91 48.00 -9.33
N ASP A 40 0.46 47.45 -8.21
CA ASP A 40 1.25 47.28 -7.00
C ASP A 40 1.16 45.82 -6.55
N GLN A 41 2.29 45.22 -6.17
CA GLN A 41 2.47 43.80 -5.80
C GLN A 41 1.88 42.72 -6.74
N LEU A 42 1.53 43.07 -7.98
CA LEU A 42 0.98 42.18 -9.01
C LEU A 42 1.95 42.02 -10.21
N THR A 43 1.86 40.91 -10.94
CA THR A 43 2.79 40.61 -12.05
C THR A 43 2.07 40.28 -13.36
N ILE A 44 2.73 40.56 -14.50
CA ILE A 44 2.25 40.17 -15.82
C ILE A 44 2.71 38.73 -16.13
N LYS A 45 1.84 37.92 -16.73
CA LYS A 45 2.19 36.65 -17.41
C LYS A 45 1.53 36.54 -18.78
N ASN A 46 2.00 35.55 -19.53
CA ASN A 46 1.45 35.07 -20.80
C ASN A 46 1.52 33.52 -20.88
N ASN A 47 1.52 32.86 -19.71
CA ASN A 47 1.73 31.42 -19.52
C ASN A 47 0.48 30.54 -19.77
N HIS A 48 -0.65 31.16 -20.14
CA HIS A 48 -1.92 30.50 -20.50
C HIS A 48 -2.38 31.06 -21.84
N LEU A 49 -3.14 30.31 -22.64
CA LEU A 49 -3.61 30.79 -23.94
C LEU A 49 -4.92 31.58 -23.80
N GLY A 50 -5.16 32.54 -24.71
CA GLY A 50 -6.47 33.19 -24.91
C GLY A 50 -6.67 34.58 -24.30
N PHE A 51 -5.61 35.22 -23.80
CA PHE A 51 -5.57 36.63 -23.37
C PHE A 51 -5.45 37.59 -24.60
N SER A 52 -5.55 38.91 -24.41
CA SER A 52 -5.23 39.95 -25.43
C SER A 52 -3.91 40.68 -25.14
N GLY A 53 -3.56 41.74 -25.87
CA GLY A 53 -2.27 42.42 -25.71
C GLY A 53 -1.03 41.50 -25.83
N GLU A 54 -0.08 41.69 -24.90
CA GLU A 54 1.15 40.92 -24.73
C GLU A 54 1.14 40.03 -23.46
N GLY A 55 0.14 40.18 -22.58
CA GLY A 55 -0.03 39.37 -21.38
C GLY A 55 -1.36 39.58 -20.66
N PHE A 56 -1.39 39.22 -19.38
CA PHE A 56 -2.48 39.47 -18.44
C PHE A 56 -1.88 39.65 -17.04
N VAL A 57 -2.65 40.20 -16.09
CA VAL A 57 -2.19 40.40 -14.71
C VAL A 57 -2.66 39.28 -13.79
N GLU A 58 -1.70 38.67 -13.09
CA GLU A 58 -1.91 37.74 -11.97
C GLU A 58 -1.26 38.29 -10.68
N GLY A 59 -1.39 37.53 -9.59
CA GLY A 59 -0.83 37.86 -8.28
C GLY A 59 -1.91 38.00 -7.20
N PHE A 60 -3.18 38.00 -7.59
CA PHE A 60 -4.36 37.99 -6.71
C PHE A 60 -4.57 36.65 -5.98
N TYR A 61 -3.52 36.01 -5.47
CA TYR A 61 -3.56 34.78 -4.66
C TYR A 61 -2.69 34.94 -3.43
N ASN A 62 -3.26 34.75 -2.23
CA ASN A 62 -2.61 34.97 -0.93
C ASN A 62 -1.96 36.36 -0.75
N ASN A 63 -2.27 37.31 -1.63
CA ASN A 63 -1.84 38.70 -1.55
C ASN A 63 -3.10 39.58 -1.60
N ALA A 64 -3.59 39.95 -0.41
CA ALA A 64 -4.71 40.87 -0.30
C ALA A 64 -4.34 42.26 -0.84
N ASP A 65 -3.09 42.70 -0.64
CA ASP A 65 -2.59 44.04 -0.99
C ASP A 65 -2.20 44.23 -2.46
N GLY A 66 -2.36 43.19 -3.29
CA GLY A 66 -2.22 43.29 -4.74
C GLY A 66 -3.28 44.22 -5.34
N LEU A 67 -2.84 45.32 -5.96
CA LEU A 67 -3.71 46.39 -6.46
C LEU A 67 -3.46 46.65 -7.96
N LEU A 68 -4.50 46.54 -8.78
CA LEU A 68 -4.48 46.87 -10.20
C LEU A 68 -5.36 48.09 -10.48
N THR A 69 -4.79 49.18 -10.99
CA THR A 69 -5.52 50.45 -11.22
C THR A 69 -5.43 50.89 -12.67
N PHE A 70 -6.59 50.92 -13.34
CA PHE A 70 -6.79 51.44 -14.68
C PHE A 70 -7.12 52.95 -14.64
N THR A 71 -6.53 53.72 -15.55
CA THR A 71 -6.86 55.14 -15.76
C THR A 71 -7.71 55.29 -17.01
N VAL A 72 -9.02 55.50 -16.85
CA VAL A 72 -9.99 55.53 -17.95
C VAL A 72 -10.51 56.93 -18.25
N GLN A 73 -10.87 57.19 -19.50
CA GLN A 73 -11.46 58.46 -19.95
C GLN A 73 -12.95 58.28 -20.25
N ALA A 74 -13.81 58.95 -19.48
CA ALA A 74 -15.26 58.90 -19.62
C ALA A 74 -15.81 60.18 -20.27
N LYS A 75 -16.65 60.04 -21.31
CA LYS A 75 -17.14 61.20 -22.10
C LYS A 75 -18.20 62.06 -21.41
N LYS A 76 -18.81 61.58 -20.31
CA LYS A 76 -19.85 62.28 -19.53
C LYS A 76 -19.86 61.79 -18.09
N THR A 77 -20.40 62.60 -17.18
CA THR A 77 -20.68 62.18 -15.80
C THR A 77 -21.94 61.31 -15.73
N GLY A 78 -21.98 60.34 -14.81
CA GLY A 78 -23.16 59.52 -14.49
C GLY A 78 -22.91 58.01 -14.52
N PRO A 79 -23.95 57.20 -14.28
CA PRO A 79 -23.85 55.74 -14.28
C PRO A 79 -23.54 55.20 -15.68
N GLN A 80 -22.52 54.35 -15.74
CA GLN A 80 -22.03 53.66 -16.93
C GLN A 80 -21.74 52.20 -16.58
N TYR A 81 -21.29 51.41 -17.56
CA TYR A 81 -20.82 50.05 -17.31
C TYR A 81 -19.35 49.94 -17.71
N ILE A 82 -18.58 49.21 -16.92
CA ILE A 82 -17.29 48.68 -17.32
C ILE A 82 -17.45 47.20 -17.66
N THR A 83 -16.73 46.71 -18.64
CA THR A 83 -16.63 45.28 -18.94
C THR A 83 -15.20 44.83 -18.70
N VAL A 84 -15.05 43.88 -17.79
CA VAL A 84 -13.78 43.31 -17.36
C VAL A 84 -13.69 41.89 -17.90
N ARG A 85 -12.56 41.56 -18.53
CA ARG A 85 -12.24 40.20 -18.95
C ARG A 85 -11.23 39.57 -18.00
N TYR A 86 -11.47 38.32 -17.62
CA TYR A 86 -10.78 37.66 -16.53
C TYR A 86 -10.83 36.12 -16.64
N ALA A 87 -10.01 35.45 -15.83
CA ALA A 87 -10.12 34.02 -15.54
C ALA A 87 -10.13 33.80 -14.01
N ALA A 88 -10.93 32.84 -13.54
CA ALA A 88 -11.10 32.50 -12.13
C ALA A 88 -11.21 30.97 -12.00
N GLY A 89 -10.05 30.30 -11.96
CA GLY A 89 -9.95 28.86 -12.21
C GLY A 89 -10.37 27.91 -11.08
N PHE A 90 -10.44 28.37 -9.83
CA PHE A 90 -10.75 27.53 -8.66
C PHE A 90 -12.14 27.76 -8.04
N GLY A 91 -12.80 28.88 -8.32
CA GLY A 91 -14.10 29.24 -7.73
C GLY A 91 -14.52 30.67 -8.08
N ASN A 92 -15.58 31.17 -7.43
CA ASN A 92 -15.99 32.57 -7.56
C ASN A 92 -15.06 33.44 -6.71
N ALA A 93 -14.38 34.41 -7.33
CA ALA A 93 -13.45 35.31 -6.64
C ALA A 93 -14.16 36.60 -6.19
N VAL A 94 -13.94 37.06 -4.95
CA VAL A 94 -14.55 38.29 -4.43
C VAL A 94 -13.53 39.41 -4.40
N ILE A 95 -13.82 40.49 -5.12
CA ILE A 95 -12.98 41.69 -5.23
C ILE A 95 -13.61 42.88 -4.51
N ILE A 96 -12.76 43.82 -4.13
CA ILE A 96 -13.13 45.21 -3.85
C ILE A 96 -12.82 45.98 -5.14
N LEU A 97 -13.85 46.59 -5.71
CA LEU A 97 -13.79 47.45 -6.90
C LEU A 97 -13.85 48.91 -6.45
N GLY A 98 -12.74 49.63 -6.59
CA GLY A 98 -12.65 51.06 -6.34
C GLY A 98 -12.91 51.87 -7.60
N VAL A 99 -13.66 52.97 -7.47
CA VAL A 99 -13.93 53.95 -8.52
C VAL A 99 -13.74 55.35 -7.93
N ASN A 100 -12.70 56.06 -8.35
CA ASN A 100 -12.38 57.42 -7.87
C ASN A 100 -12.29 57.57 -6.33
N LYS A 101 -11.87 56.50 -5.62
CA LYS A 101 -11.82 56.34 -4.15
C LYS A 101 -13.13 55.92 -3.44
N GLU A 102 -14.23 55.71 -4.16
CA GLU A 102 -15.41 55.02 -3.62
C GLU A 102 -15.26 53.51 -3.89
N GLU A 103 -15.46 52.64 -2.89
CA GLU A 103 -15.24 51.19 -3.01
C GLU A 103 -16.54 50.38 -2.84
N GLN A 104 -16.69 49.32 -3.63
CA GLN A 104 -17.81 48.37 -3.55
C GLN A 104 -17.32 46.93 -3.72
N GLU A 105 -17.94 45.97 -3.03
CA GLU A 105 -17.65 44.54 -3.24
C GLU A 105 -18.30 44.01 -4.51
N PHE A 106 -17.60 43.14 -5.24
CA PHE A 106 -18.15 42.45 -6.40
C PHE A 106 -17.66 40.99 -6.48
N SER A 107 -18.54 40.09 -6.92
CA SER A 107 -18.23 38.65 -7.05
C SER A 107 -18.05 38.29 -8.52
N MET A 108 -16.86 37.80 -8.86
CA MET A 108 -16.45 37.37 -10.20
C MET A 108 -16.72 35.85 -10.33
N PRO A 109 -17.69 35.41 -11.16
CA PRO A 109 -18.03 33.99 -11.30
C PRO A 109 -16.86 33.10 -11.75
N SER A 110 -16.83 31.85 -11.29
CA SER A 110 -15.80 30.89 -11.70
C SER A 110 -15.81 30.64 -13.20
N THR A 111 -14.62 30.60 -13.81
CA THR A 111 -14.42 30.13 -15.19
C THR A 111 -14.08 28.63 -15.27
N GLY A 112 -13.88 27.96 -14.13
CA GLY A 112 -13.54 26.54 -14.03
C GLY A 112 -12.18 26.13 -14.61
N SER A 113 -11.43 27.07 -15.19
CA SER A 113 -10.08 26.84 -15.72
C SER A 113 -9.34 28.16 -15.95
N TRP A 114 -8.06 28.20 -15.60
CA TRP A 114 -7.14 29.29 -15.92
C TRP A 114 -6.86 29.47 -17.42
N LYS A 115 -7.38 28.57 -18.28
CA LYS A 115 -7.32 28.66 -19.75
C LYS A 115 -8.65 29.10 -20.38
N ILE A 116 -9.66 29.43 -19.57
CA ILE A 116 -10.98 29.87 -20.01
C ILE A 116 -11.18 31.30 -19.50
N TRP A 117 -11.25 32.24 -20.44
CA TRP A 117 -11.49 33.66 -20.21
C TRP A 117 -12.98 33.97 -20.34
N SER A 118 -13.49 34.82 -19.45
CA SER A 118 -14.88 35.27 -19.42
C SER A 118 -14.94 36.79 -19.27
N GLU A 119 -16.06 37.39 -19.66
CA GLU A 119 -16.34 38.81 -19.48
C GLU A 119 -17.47 39.02 -18.46
N VAL A 120 -17.35 40.06 -17.63
CA VAL A 120 -18.43 40.53 -16.76
C VAL A 120 -18.59 42.04 -16.88
N SER A 121 -19.84 42.52 -16.94
CA SER A 121 -20.16 43.94 -17.03
C SER A 121 -20.68 44.47 -15.69
N ILE A 122 -19.97 45.41 -15.08
CA ILE A 122 -20.24 45.97 -13.75
C ILE A 122 -20.73 47.42 -13.89
N PRO A 123 -21.84 47.82 -13.24
CA PRO A 123 -22.27 49.22 -13.22
C PRO A 123 -21.35 50.05 -12.30
N VAL A 124 -20.97 51.24 -12.77
CA VAL A 124 -20.09 52.18 -12.07
C VAL A 124 -20.50 53.63 -12.36
N SER A 125 -20.36 54.53 -11.37
CA SER A 125 -20.57 55.97 -11.55
C SER A 125 -19.26 56.65 -11.93
N LEU A 126 -19.17 57.19 -13.15
CA LEU A 126 -17.97 57.87 -13.64
C LEU A 126 -18.19 59.38 -13.70
N LYS A 127 -17.13 60.16 -13.50
CA LYS A 127 -17.07 61.62 -13.71
C LYS A 127 -16.57 61.89 -15.12
N GLN A 128 -16.98 63.00 -15.74
CA GLN A 128 -16.46 63.37 -17.07
C GLN A 128 -14.96 63.62 -17.03
N GLY A 129 -14.21 63.07 -17.99
CA GLY A 129 -12.75 63.11 -18.03
C GLY A 129 -12.09 61.88 -17.40
N THR A 130 -10.95 62.09 -16.74
CA THR A 130 -10.12 61.03 -16.15
C THR A 130 -10.78 60.41 -14.91
N ASN A 131 -10.85 59.08 -14.87
CA ASN A 131 -11.29 58.30 -13.72
C ASN A 131 -10.24 57.23 -13.38
N ALA A 132 -10.10 56.89 -12.10
CA ALA A 132 -9.32 55.75 -11.64
C ALA A 132 -10.28 54.61 -11.27
N ILE A 133 -10.01 53.39 -11.78
CA ILE A 133 -10.75 52.17 -11.45
C ILE A 133 -9.76 51.13 -10.95
N SER A 134 -9.94 50.66 -9.72
CA SER A 134 -8.99 49.78 -9.04
C SER A 134 -9.60 48.45 -8.60
N PHE A 135 -8.80 47.39 -8.67
CA PHE A 135 -9.16 46.02 -8.29
C PHE A 135 -8.21 45.56 -7.17
N LYS A 136 -8.77 45.24 -6.00
CA LYS A 136 -8.12 44.59 -4.86
C LYS A 136 -8.90 43.30 -4.53
N MET A 137 -8.26 42.28 -3.95
CA MET A 137 -9.00 41.10 -3.46
C MET A 137 -9.58 41.37 -2.07
N LYS A 138 -10.77 40.85 -1.78
CA LYS A 138 -11.32 40.90 -0.42
C LYS A 138 -10.54 39.92 0.48
N GLU A 139 -10.05 40.39 1.62
CA GLU A 139 -9.19 39.62 2.55
C GLU A 139 -9.76 38.25 2.96
N SER A 140 -11.08 38.09 3.00
CA SER A 140 -11.74 36.83 3.34
C SER A 140 -11.88 35.83 2.18
N THR A 141 -11.30 36.09 1.00
CA THR A 141 -11.38 35.19 -0.16
C THR A 141 -10.14 34.30 -0.30
N THR A 142 -10.34 32.99 -0.40
CA THR A 142 -9.29 31.99 -0.64
C THR A 142 -9.08 31.66 -2.12
N GLN A 143 -9.87 32.32 -2.99
CA GLN A 143 -9.86 32.14 -4.44
C GLN A 143 -8.87 33.12 -5.10
N CYS A 144 -8.58 32.91 -6.38
CA CYS A 144 -7.71 33.79 -7.16
C CYS A 144 -8.41 34.32 -8.42
N LEU A 145 -7.80 35.35 -9.01
CA LEU A 145 -8.28 36.02 -10.22
C LEU A 145 -7.08 36.36 -11.13
N ASN A 146 -7.25 36.25 -12.44
CA ASN A 146 -6.36 36.85 -13.44
C ASN A 146 -7.18 37.85 -14.27
N ILE A 147 -6.66 39.05 -14.51
CA ILE A 147 -7.36 40.11 -15.28
C ILE A 147 -6.65 40.35 -16.61
N ASP A 148 -7.42 40.32 -17.69
CA ASP A 148 -7.00 40.41 -19.10
C ASP A 148 -7.09 41.87 -19.57
N TYR A 149 -8.31 42.45 -19.56
CA TYR A 149 -8.52 43.88 -19.83
C TYR A 149 -9.77 44.46 -19.15
N LEU A 150 -9.84 45.79 -19.17
CA LEU A 150 -11.05 46.57 -18.92
C LEU A 150 -11.46 47.34 -20.18
N SER A 151 -12.77 47.49 -20.40
CA SER A 151 -13.35 48.35 -21.44
C SER A 151 -14.57 49.11 -20.92
N LEU A 152 -14.90 50.25 -21.53
CA LEU A 152 -16.12 51.01 -21.20
C LEU A 152 -17.29 50.56 -22.10
N GLY A 153 -18.38 50.08 -21.49
CA GLY A 153 -19.55 49.52 -22.16
C GLY A 153 -20.08 48.24 -21.48
N LYS A 154 -21.21 47.72 -21.96
CA LYS A 154 -21.66 46.34 -21.68
C LYS A 154 -21.10 45.38 -22.73
N SER A 155 -20.76 44.16 -22.33
CA SER A 155 -20.36 43.10 -23.26
C SER A 155 -21.52 42.76 -24.20
N ALA A 156 -21.24 42.78 -25.51
CA ALA A 156 -22.11 42.24 -26.54
C ALA A 156 -21.44 40.98 -27.10
N LYS A 157 -21.87 39.80 -26.63
CA LYS A 157 -21.25 38.49 -26.93
C LYS A 157 -21.04 38.25 -28.44
N LYS A 158 -19.84 38.53 -28.94
CA LYS A 158 -19.29 38.07 -30.24
C LYS A 158 -17.76 38.08 -30.17
N SER A 159 -17.14 37.08 -30.79
CA SER A 159 -15.69 36.84 -30.70
C SER A 159 -14.85 37.94 -31.37
N ILE A 160 -13.93 38.54 -30.61
CA ILE A 160 -12.88 39.42 -31.16
C ILE A 160 -11.83 38.54 -31.83
N LYS A 161 -11.50 38.80 -33.11
CA LYS A 161 -10.32 38.23 -33.78
C LYS A 161 -9.10 39.14 -33.54
N PRO A 162 -7.88 38.60 -33.38
CA PRO A 162 -6.66 39.40 -33.27
C PRO A 162 -6.43 40.23 -34.55
N ARG A 163 -5.86 41.42 -34.40
CA ARG A 163 -5.46 42.27 -35.54
C ARG A 163 -4.27 41.67 -36.28
N PRO A 164 -4.23 41.68 -37.63
CA PRO A 164 -3.00 41.54 -38.37
C PRO A 164 -2.09 42.75 -38.09
N ARG A 165 -0.78 42.52 -37.95
CA ARG A 165 0.21 43.60 -37.95
C ARG A 165 0.51 43.99 -39.39
N VAL A 166 0.56 45.28 -39.71
CA VAL A 166 1.08 45.76 -41.00
C VAL A 166 2.56 45.36 -41.09
N ALA A 167 2.96 44.73 -42.19
CA ALA A 167 4.33 44.32 -42.42
C ALA A 167 5.17 45.52 -42.90
N THR A 168 6.24 45.81 -42.17
CA THR A 168 7.34 46.66 -42.62
C THR A 168 8.41 45.78 -43.27
N ASN A 169 8.85 46.10 -44.49
CA ASN A 169 9.77 45.27 -45.28
C ASN A 169 11.24 45.36 -44.83
N ALA A 170 11.50 45.21 -43.52
CA ALA A 170 12.83 44.95 -42.99
C ALA A 170 13.03 43.43 -42.84
N SER A 171 14.22 42.92 -43.16
CA SER A 171 14.57 41.55 -42.80
C SER A 171 14.72 41.45 -41.28
N PRO A 172 14.18 40.41 -40.61
CA PRO A 172 14.20 40.33 -39.15
C PRO A 172 15.64 40.23 -38.63
N THR A 173 15.97 41.10 -37.67
CA THR A 173 17.29 41.15 -37.05
C THR A 173 17.52 39.95 -36.13
N LEU A 174 18.76 39.73 -35.70
CA LEU A 174 19.08 38.74 -34.66
C LEU A 174 18.30 39.02 -33.35
N ARG A 175 18.05 40.30 -33.02
CA ARG A 175 17.28 40.75 -31.85
C ARG A 175 15.79 40.40 -31.96
N ASP A 176 15.21 40.47 -33.17
CA ASP A 176 13.79 40.19 -33.40
C ASP A 176 13.37 38.76 -33.05
N ALA A 177 14.31 37.81 -33.03
CA ALA A 177 14.05 36.44 -32.60
C ALA A 177 13.64 36.33 -31.11
N PHE A 178 14.07 37.27 -30.26
CA PHE A 178 13.94 37.18 -28.79
C PHE A 178 12.91 38.15 -28.20
N PHE A 179 12.38 37.86 -27.01
CA PHE A 179 11.68 38.87 -26.20
C PHE A 179 12.68 39.97 -25.76
N LYS A 180 12.21 41.22 -25.57
CA LYS A 180 13.08 42.39 -25.30
C LYS A 180 14.05 42.12 -24.12
N PRO A 181 15.38 42.07 -24.34
CA PRO A 181 16.32 41.70 -23.28
C PRO A 181 16.51 42.77 -22.22
N GLY A 182 16.50 42.37 -20.95
CA GLY A 182 16.97 43.19 -19.83
C GLY A 182 18.51 43.24 -19.79
N GLY A 183 19.11 44.01 -20.70
CA GLY A 183 20.54 44.37 -20.69
C GLY A 183 21.40 43.90 -21.86
N TRP A 184 20.87 43.15 -22.85
CA TRP A 184 21.66 42.83 -24.06
C TRP A 184 21.67 44.01 -25.04
N GLU A 185 22.86 44.33 -25.53
CA GLU A 185 23.14 45.46 -26.42
C GLU A 185 23.31 44.94 -27.87
N ASP A 186 22.82 45.68 -28.86
CA ASP A 186 23.17 45.45 -30.26
C ASP A 186 24.51 46.11 -30.54
N ILE A 187 25.40 45.42 -31.25
CA ILE A 187 26.72 45.94 -31.66
C ILE A 187 27.04 45.53 -33.10
N ALA A 188 27.90 46.32 -33.75
CA ALA A 188 28.47 45.99 -35.05
C ALA A 188 29.72 45.11 -34.92
N ASP A 189 30.60 45.41 -33.94
CA ASP A 189 31.82 44.63 -33.68
C ASP A 189 32.22 44.58 -32.19
N ALA A 190 32.91 43.51 -31.80
CA ALA A 190 33.58 43.37 -30.51
C ALA A 190 34.85 42.52 -30.60
N LYS A 191 35.79 42.77 -29.69
CA LYS A 191 37.03 41.98 -29.50
C LYS A 191 37.18 41.45 -28.08
N ALA A 192 37.78 40.27 -27.93
CA ALA A 192 38.15 39.75 -26.62
C ALA A 192 39.46 40.37 -26.10
N VAL A 193 39.46 40.83 -24.86
CA VAL A 193 40.64 41.32 -24.15
C VAL A 193 40.66 40.70 -22.75
N GLY A 194 41.47 39.65 -22.60
CA GLY A 194 41.52 38.85 -21.38
C GLY A 194 40.15 38.28 -21.02
N HIS A 195 39.63 38.66 -19.85
CA HIS A 195 38.35 38.20 -19.29
C HIS A 195 37.14 39.08 -19.69
N LYS A 196 37.27 39.95 -20.70
CA LYS A 196 36.19 40.83 -21.18
C LYS A 196 36.02 40.73 -22.70
N LEU A 197 34.80 40.95 -23.16
CA LEU A 197 34.52 41.35 -24.54
C LEU A 197 34.35 42.88 -24.54
N ILE A 198 35.08 43.57 -25.40
CA ILE A 198 35.04 45.03 -25.55
C ILE A 198 34.35 45.32 -26.88
N VAL A 199 33.25 46.07 -26.82
CA VAL A 199 32.58 46.62 -28.01
C VAL A 199 33.56 47.53 -28.74
N THR A 200 33.79 47.25 -30.02
CA THR A 200 34.67 48.04 -30.90
C THR A 200 33.88 48.97 -31.81
N GLU A 201 32.65 48.60 -32.15
CA GLU A 201 31.73 49.42 -32.94
C GLU A 201 30.27 49.18 -32.49
N GLU A 202 29.55 50.26 -32.18
CA GLU A 202 28.13 50.25 -31.84
C GLU A 202 27.29 50.17 -33.13
N GLY A 203 26.23 49.35 -33.19
CA GLY A 203 25.40 49.22 -34.39
C GLY A 203 24.52 47.98 -34.39
N GLU A 204 23.83 47.70 -35.50
CA GLU A 204 22.98 46.51 -35.65
C GLU A 204 23.73 45.38 -36.39
N GLY A 205 23.77 44.18 -35.80
CA GLY A 205 24.31 42.99 -36.46
C GLY A 205 24.60 41.84 -35.52
N MET A 206 25.16 42.13 -34.34
CA MET A 206 25.48 41.15 -33.30
C MET A 206 24.82 41.53 -31.96
N LEU A 207 24.68 40.55 -31.07
CA LEU A 207 24.16 40.73 -29.70
C LEU A 207 25.25 40.42 -28.67
N ILE A 208 25.50 41.33 -27.73
CA ILE A 208 26.37 41.10 -26.57
C ILE A 208 25.56 41.05 -25.27
N ASN A 209 25.92 40.17 -24.33
CA ASN A 209 25.29 40.07 -23.00
C ASN A 209 25.75 41.17 -22.03
N GLY A 210 25.75 42.41 -22.51
CA GLY A 210 26.17 43.61 -21.81
C GLY A 210 27.68 43.72 -21.61
N ARG A 211 28.20 44.94 -21.44
CA ARG A 211 29.65 45.23 -21.26
C ARG A 211 30.31 44.56 -20.04
N THR A 212 29.54 43.93 -19.16
CA THR A 212 30.00 43.17 -17.99
C THR A 212 29.89 41.64 -18.14
N GLY A 213 29.21 41.15 -19.18
CA GLY A 213 28.91 39.73 -19.37
C GLY A 213 27.96 39.14 -18.31
N LYS A 214 27.06 39.96 -17.75
CA LYS A 214 26.14 39.60 -16.67
C LYS A 214 24.78 40.28 -16.84
N THR A 215 23.93 39.70 -17.68
CA THR A 215 22.58 40.17 -17.98
C THR A 215 21.55 39.05 -17.88
N ASN A 216 20.27 39.37 -17.97
CA ASN A 216 19.21 38.36 -17.96
C ASN A 216 19.31 37.43 -19.19
N ASN A 217 18.90 36.18 -19.02
CA ASN A 217 18.80 35.21 -20.12
C ASN A 217 17.78 35.67 -21.17
N ILE A 218 18.07 35.43 -22.45
CA ILE A 218 17.18 35.75 -23.57
C ILE A 218 16.45 34.50 -24.04
N SER A 219 15.17 34.63 -24.40
CA SER A 219 14.32 33.53 -24.88
C SER A 219 13.64 33.91 -26.20
N THR A 220 13.55 32.97 -27.14
CA THR A 220 12.92 33.22 -28.44
C THR A 220 11.41 33.46 -28.30
N LYS A 221 10.87 34.40 -29.07
CA LYS A 221 9.42 34.66 -29.16
C LYS A 221 8.63 33.44 -29.65
N LYS A 222 9.26 32.63 -30.52
CA LYS A 222 8.71 31.40 -31.10
C LYS A 222 9.07 30.18 -30.24
N HIS A 223 8.11 29.27 -30.09
CA HIS A 223 8.33 27.93 -29.52
C HIS A 223 8.51 26.89 -30.64
N TYR A 224 9.52 26.04 -30.50
CA TYR A 224 9.96 25.04 -31.46
C TYR A 224 9.71 23.62 -30.95
N GLN A 225 9.75 22.64 -31.85
CA GLN A 225 9.61 21.21 -31.55
C GLN A 225 10.89 20.45 -31.92
N ASP A 226 10.98 20.03 -33.18
CA ASP A 226 12.15 19.39 -33.76
C ASP A 226 12.84 20.41 -34.66
N ILE A 227 14.16 20.55 -34.51
CA ILE A 227 14.91 21.62 -35.17
C ILE A 227 16.31 21.18 -35.61
N GLU A 228 16.73 21.81 -36.70
CA GLU A 228 18.12 22.04 -37.06
C GLU A 228 18.47 23.46 -36.58
N PHE A 229 19.48 23.55 -35.71
CA PHE A 229 19.88 24.77 -35.01
C PHE A 229 21.35 25.08 -35.29
N HIS A 230 21.65 26.35 -35.54
CA HIS A 230 23.00 26.84 -35.79
C HIS A 230 23.24 28.15 -35.04
N LEU A 231 24.40 28.29 -34.40
CA LEU A 231 24.81 29.46 -33.63
C LEU A 231 26.28 29.82 -33.91
N GLU A 232 26.55 31.10 -34.20
CA GLU A 232 27.92 31.64 -34.31
C GLU A 232 28.17 32.64 -33.18
N PHE A 233 29.15 32.35 -32.33
CA PHE A 233 29.39 33.10 -31.08
C PHE A 233 30.88 33.25 -30.76
N MET A 234 31.23 34.23 -29.91
CA MET A 234 32.58 34.50 -29.44
C MET A 234 32.58 34.65 -27.91
N LEU A 235 33.64 34.18 -27.26
CA LEU A 235 33.83 34.20 -25.80
C LEU A 235 35.09 34.97 -25.41
N ALA A 236 35.07 35.58 -24.23
CA ALA A 236 36.30 36.01 -23.54
C ALA A 236 36.90 34.85 -22.73
N LYS A 237 38.11 35.04 -22.19
CA LYS A 237 38.80 34.01 -21.41
C LYS A 237 38.01 33.69 -20.15
N GLY A 238 37.76 32.41 -19.89
CA GLY A 238 37.00 31.90 -18.75
C GLY A 238 35.48 32.17 -18.79
N SER A 239 34.92 32.63 -19.90
CA SER A 239 33.47 32.89 -20.01
C SER A 239 32.65 31.60 -19.97
N ASN A 240 31.44 31.68 -19.39
CA ASN A 240 30.52 30.55 -19.21
C ASN A 240 29.08 30.98 -19.56
N ALA A 241 28.37 30.13 -20.29
CA ALA A 241 26.99 30.29 -20.74
C ALA A 241 26.41 28.91 -21.15
N GLY A 242 25.20 28.89 -21.71
CA GLY A 242 24.55 27.67 -22.19
C GLY A 242 23.41 27.97 -23.17
N VAL A 243 23.12 27.00 -24.05
CA VAL A 243 22.00 27.04 -25.00
C VAL A 243 20.98 26.00 -24.58
N TYR A 244 19.81 26.46 -24.13
CA TYR A 244 18.74 25.64 -23.60
C TYR A 244 17.69 25.37 -24.68
N PHE A 245 17.74 24.16 -25.21
CA PHE A 245 16.74 23.65 -26.14
C PHE A 245 15.41 23.48 -25.40
N MET A 246 14.33 24.02 -25.96
CA MET A 246 12.99 24.10 -25.34
C MET A 246 12.95 24.86 -24.00
N GLY A 247 13.96 25.69 -23.68
CA GLY A 247 14.17 26.30 -22.36
C GLY A 247 14.53 25.28 -21.27
N ARG A 248 14.85 24.03 -21.64
CA ARG A 248 14.90 22.85 -20.76
C ARG A 248 16.20 22.06 -20.80
N TYR A 249 16.84 21.94 -21.96
CA TYR A 249 17.97 21.02 -22.16
C TYR A 249 19.20 21.80 -22.61
N GLU A 250 20.14 22.03 -21.68
CA GLU A 250 21.34 22.84 -21.89
C GLU A 250 22.46 22.06 -22.59
N ILE A 251 22.84 22.53 -23.80
CA ILE A 251 24.17 22.30 -24.34
C ILE A 251 25.07 23.43 -23.84
N GLN A 252 26.12 23.06 -23.11
CA GLN A 252 26.99 23.98 -22.38
C GLN A 252 27.88 24.80 -23.32
N ILE A 253 28.15 26.05 -22.96
CA ILE A 253 29.14 26.94 -23.59
C ILE A 253 30.13 27.41 -22.52
N LEU A 254 31.32 26.83 -22.47
CA LEU A 254 32.37 27.23 -21.54
C LEU A 254 33.69 27.44 -22.30
N ASP A 255 34.46 28.47 -21.95
CA ASP A 255 35.86 28.54 -22.35
C ASP A 255 36.60 27.30 -21.82
N SER A 256 36.92 26.42 -22.77
CA SER A 256 37.51 25.11 -22.55
C SER A 256 38.78 24.90 -23.37
N TYR A 257 39.25 25.96 -24.05
CA TYR A 257 40.48 25.91 -24.83
C TYR A 257 41.67 25.51 -23.95
N GLY A 258 42.45 24.52 -24.39
CA GLY A 258 43.63 24.03 -23.67
C GLY A 258 43.33 23.29 -22.35
N LYS A 259 42.11 22.73 -22.17
CA LYS A 259 41.81 21.83 -21.05
C LYS A 259 42.04 20.37 -21.44
N ASP A 260 43.02 19.73 -20.81
CA ASP A 260 43.40 18.32 -21.03
C ASP A 260 42.42 17.29 -20.43
N LYS A 261 41.51 17.76 -19.56
CA LYS A 261 40.47 16.95 -18.92
C LYS A 261 39.15 17.72 -18.94
N TRP A 262 38.08 17.08 -19.40
CA TRP A 262 36.78 17.70 -19.56
C TRP A 262 35.63 16.77 -19.16
N GLY A 263 34.52 17.36 -18.69
CA GLY A 263 33.30 16.68 -18.32
C GLY A 263 32.10 17.15 -19.14
N PHE A 264 30.92 17.16 -18.52
CA PHE A 264 29.67 17.70 -19.08
C PHE A 264 29.60 19.23 -19.03
N ASP A 265 30.62 19.86 -18.45
CA ASP A 265 30.75 21.28 -18.15
C ASP A 265 31.51 22.07 -19.23
N VAL A 266 32.10 21.40 -20.23
CA VAL A 266 32.80 22.07 -21.35
C VAL A 266 31.88 22.32 -22.54
N LEU A 267 32.35 23.14 -23.50
CA LEU A 267 31.62 23.44 -24.72
C LEU A 267 31.16 22.17 -25.46
N GLY A 268 29.84 22.02 -25.64
CA GLY A 268 29.23 20.83 -26.26
C GLY A 268 28.88 19.68 -25.30
N GLY A 269 29.10 19.83 -23.98
CA GLY A 269 28.55 18.92 -22.97
C GLY A 269 27.03 19.11 -22.80
N LEU A 270 26.30 18.04 -22.47
CA LEU A 270 24.91 18.15 -22.00
C LEU A 270 24.93 18.29 -20.48
N TYR A 271 24.49 19.44 -19.97
CA TYR A 271 24.70 19.79 -18.56
C TYR A 271 23.87 18.92 -17.58
N GLN A 272 24.29 18.88 -16.32
CA GLN A 272 23.70 18.01 -15.30
C GLN A 272 22.32 18.49 -14.80
N ARG A 273 21.52 17.56 -14.26
CA ARG A 273 20.24 17.87 -13.61
C ARG A 273 20.44 18.16 -12.12
N TRP A 274 19.51 18.91 -11.51
CA TRP A 274 19.54 19.20 -10.07
C TRP A 274 18.25 18.79 -9.34
N PRO A 275 18.32 18.19 -8.13
CA PRO A 275 19.53 17.68 -7.48
C PRO A 275 20.12 16.47 -8.23
N PRO A 276 21.40 16.10 -8.02
CA PRO A 276 22.14 15.18 -8.91
C PRO A 276 21.54 13.78 -9.07
N GLN A 277 20.72 13.35 -8.10
CA GLN A 277 19.95 12.10 -8.17
C GLN A 277 18.94 12.06 -9.32
N ARG A 278 18.57 13.21 -9.91
CA ARG A 278 17.71 13.29 -11.10
C ARG A 278 18.45 13.00 -12.42
N GLY A 279 19.78 12.96 -12.41
CA GLY A 279 20.62 12.61 -13.56
C GLY A 279 21.91 13.43 -13.64
N ALA A 280 23.04 12.75 -13.85
CA ALA A 280 24.31 13.40 -14.20
C ALA A 280 24.26 13.99 -15.63
N GLY A 281 25.13 14.96 -15.90
CA GLY A 281 25.35 15.46 -17.26
C GLY A 281 26.20 14.48 -18.09
N VAL A 282 26.22 14.65 -19.41
CA VAL A 282 26.99 13.80 -20.34
C VAL A 282 28.17 14.58 -20.91
N PRO A 283 29.42 14.09 -20.73
CA PRO A 283 30.62 14.74 -21.26
C PRO A 283 30.61 14.92 -22.78
N ALA A 284 31.31 15.94 -23.26
CA ALA A 284 31.60 16.08 -24.70
C ALA A 284 32.56 14.98 -25.16
N LYS A 285 32.29 14.36 -26.32
CA LYS A 285 33.19 13.37 -26.94
C LYS A 285 34.59 13.94 -27.21
N VAL A 286 34.65 15.22 -27.58
CA VAL A 286 35.88 15.97 -27.90
C VAL A 286 35.81 17.38 -27.33
N ASN A 287 36.94 17.94 -26.94
CA ASN A 287 37.08 19.36 -26.60
C ASN A 287 37.47 20.15 -27.86
N ALA A 288 36.47 20.58 -28.63
CA ALA A 288 36.65 21.27 -29.91
C ALA A 288 36.59 22.81 -29.81
N ALA A 289 36.82 23.38 -28.62
CA ALA A 289 36.84 24.82 -28.42
C ALA A 289 38.06 25.48 -29.08
N LYS A 290 37.84 26.59 -29.80
CA LYS A 290 38.90 27.51 -30.27
C LYS A 290 39.34 28.48 -29.15
N LYS A 291 40.41 29.24 -29.36
CA LYS A 291 40.90 30.25 -28.40
C LYS A 291 39.82 31.30 -28.08
N PRO A 292 39.82 31.88 -26.87
CA PRO A 292 39.06 33.09 -26.57
C PRO A 292 39.37 34.20 -27.58
N GLY A 293 38.32 34.91 -28.05
CA GLY A 293 38.41 35.86 -29.15
C GLY A 293 38.31 35.27 -30.57
N GLU A 294 38.36 33.95 -30.75
CA GLU A 294 38.03 33.32 -32.03
C GLU A 294 36.52 32.96 -32.10
N TRP A 295 35.95 33.07 -33.30
CA TRP A 295 34.55 32.74 -33.55
C TRP A 295 34.31 31.22 -33.56
N GLN A 296 33.44 30.78 -32.64
CA GLN A 296 33.01 29.41 -32.43
C GLN A 296 31.72 29.15 -33.24
N THR A 297 31.51 27.93 -33.73
CA THR A 297 30.19 27.47 -34.23
C THR A 297 29.63 26.34 -33.37
N MET A 298 28.31 26.31 -33.22
CA MET A 298 27.56 25.18 -32.67
C MET A 298 26.42 24.81 -33.61
N ASP A 299 26.38 23.54 -34.03
CA ASP A 299 25.37 22.98 -34.93
C ASP A 299 24.66 21.82 -34.22
N VAL A 300 23.33 21.82 -34.15
CA VAL A 300 22.56 20.85 -33.37
C VAL A 300 21.33 20.35 -34.13
N ILE A 301 21.14 19.02 -34.15
CA ILE A 301 19.91 18.38 -34.61
C ILE A 301 19.17 17.85 -33.37
N PHE A 302 18.10 18.54 -32.97
CA PHE A 302 17.34 18.27 -31.75
C PHE A 302 15.91 17.82 -32.04
N ARG A 303 15.44 16.81 -31.30
CA ARG A 303 14.09 16.27 -31.33
C ARG A 303 13.42 16.40 -29.96
N ALA A 304 12.26 17.06 -29.92
CA ALA A 304 11.46 17.24 -28.72
C ALA A 304 10.95 15.90 -28.13
N PRO A 305 10.70 15.83 -26.81
CA PRO A 305 10.04 14.69 -26.20
C PRO A 305 8.64 14.52 -26.80
N ARG A 306 8.12 13.29 -26.75
CA ARG A 306 6.78 12.95 -27.27
C ARG A 306 5.92 12.37 -26.16
N PHE A 307 4.64 12.66 -26.20
CA PHE A 307 3.64 12.23 -25.22
C PHE A 307 2.45 11.57 -25.92
N ASP A 308 1.76 10.66 -25.22
CA ASP A 308 0.46 10.15 -25.64
C ASP A 308 -0.70 11.03 -25.15
N GLU A 309 -1.92 10.67 -25.53
CA GLU A 309 -3.17 11.35 -25.15
C GLU A 309 -3.43 11.37 -23.63
N THR A 310 -2.76 10.50 -22.86
CA THR A 310 -2.83 10.45 -21.40
C THR A 310 -1.74 11.28 -20.72
N GLY A 311 -0.87 11.94 -21.50
CA GLY A 311 0.27 12.69 -21.00
C GLY A 311 1.46 11.81 -20.59
N ARG A 312 1.46 10.50 -20.90
CA ARG A 312 2.65 9.65 -20.68
C ARG A 312 3.72 10.02 -21.70
N ARG A 313 4.96 10.16 -21.23
CA ARG A 313 6.11 10.35 -22.10
C ARG A 313 6.37 9.06 -22.87
N VAL A 314 6.21 9.08 -24.19
CA VAL A 314 6.52 7.95 -25.10
C VAL A 314 7.89 8.08 -25.76
N SER A 315 8.48 9.28 -25.74
CA SER A 315 9.88 9.52 -26.10
C SER A 315 10.48 10.61 -25.21
N GLN A 316 11.71 10.39 -24.75
CA GLN A 316 12.56 11.44 -24.18
C GLN A 316 12.98 12.45 -25.26
N ALA A 317 13.49 13.60 -24.84
CA ALA A 317 14.16 14.56 -25.71
C ALA A 317 15.48 13.96 -26.23
N PHE A 318 15.84 14.26 -27.47
CA PHE A 318 16.92 13.55 -28.17
C PHE A 318 17.74 14.49 -29.05
N PHE A 319 19.01 14.64 -28.70
CA PHE A 319 20.04 15.27 -29.52
C PHE A 319 20.60 14.21 -30.47
N LYS A 320 20.15 14.20 -31.73
CA LYS A 320 20.69 13.30 -32.75
C LYS A 320 22.18 13.58 -32.96
N GLU A 321 22.54 14.86 -33.03
CA GLU A 321 23.88 15.32 -33.31
C GLU A 321 24.12 16.69 -32.67
N VAL A 322 25.30 16.91 -32.09
CA VAL A 322 25.84 18.22 -31.69
C VAL A 322 27.25 18.31 -32.25
N LYS A 323 27.53 19.31 -33.09
CA LYS A 323 28.87 19.66 -33.55
C LYS A 323 29.31 20.99 -32.95
N ILE A 324 30.60 21.07 -32.64
CA ILE A 324 31.30 22.28 -32.22
C ILE A 324 32.45 22.50 -33.19
N ASN A 325 32.49 23.65 -33.87
CA ASN A 325 33.49 23.97 -34.90
C ASN A 325 33.64 22.83 -35.95
N GLY A 326 32.51 22.22 -36.35
CA GLY A 326 32.47 21.08 -37.27
C GLY A 326 32.77 19.69 -36.67
N GLN A 327 33.34 19.60 -35.47
CA GLN A 327 33.68 18.33 -34.81
C GLN A 327 32.51 17.77 -33.98
N LEU A 328 32.32 16.45 -33.99
CA LEU A 328 31.19 15.77 -33.34
C LEU A 328 31.35 15.70 -31.80
N ALA A 329 30.69 16.60 -31.08
CA ALA A 329 30.72 16.69 -29.62
C ALA A 329 29.70 15.77 -28.92
N GLN A 330 28.50 15.58 -29.50
CA GLN A 330 27.49 14.62 -29.03
C GLN A 330 26.80 13.91 -30.20
N GLU A 331 26.29 12.72 -29.95
CA GLU A 331 25.59 11.90 -30.94
C GLU A 331 24.59 10.97 -30.25
N ASN A 332 23.40 10.80 -30.82
CA ASN A 332 22.34 9.89 -30.35
C ASN A 332 22.01 10.01 -28.84
N LEU A 333 22.07 11.23 -28.31
CA LEU A 333 22.04 11.53 -26.88
C LEU A 333 20.63 11.84 -26.39
N TYR A 334 20.15 11.04 -25.43
CA TYR A 334 18.87 11.27 -24.74
C TYR A 334 19.03 12.19 -23.53
N ALA A 335 18.21 13.24 -23.46
CA ALA A 335 18.04 14.03 -22.24
C ALA A 335 16.83 13.50 -21.44
N VAL A 336 17.09 13.01 -20.23
CA VAL A 336 16.09 12.31 -19.39
C VAL A 336 15.09 13.23 -18.66
N GLY A 337 15.23 14.53 -18.85
CA GLY A 337 14.41 15.62 -18.30
C GLY A 337 15.24 16.92 -18.24
N PRO A 338 14.67 18.06 -17.78
CA PRO A 338 15.36 19.34 -17.83
C PRO A 338 16.67 19.38 -17.01
N THR A 339 17.64 20.15 -17.49
CA THR A 339 18.95 20.39 -16.86
C THR A 339 18.84 21.39 -15.70
N ARG A 340 19.92 21.58 -14.94
CA ARG A 340 19.99 22.64 -13.93
C ARG A 340 19.76 24.01 -14.59
N SER A 341 19.19 24.96 -13.85
CA SER A 341 18.91 26.34 -14.31
C SER A 341 17.99 26.47 -15.54
N SER A 342 17.29 25.40 -15.92
CA SER A 342 16.23 25.43 -16.94
C SER A 342 15.13 26.44 -16.63
N GLN A 343 14.62 27.11 -17.67
CA GLN A 343 13.47 28.01 -17.59
C GLN A 343 12.18 27.31 -17.10
N TYR A 344 12.09 26.00 -17.34
CA TYR A 344 10.97 25.15 -16.91
C TYR A 344 11.49 23.80 -16.43
N ASN A 345 11.04 23.31 -15.27
CA ASN A 345 11.46 22.00 -14.74
C ASN A 345 10.54 20.82 -15.15
N ASP A 346 9.42 21.12 -15.82
CA ASP A 346 8.54 20.13 -16.45
C ASP A 346 9.03 19.77 -17.87
N GLU A 347 8.35 18.86 -18.55
CA GLU A 347 8.58 18.58 -19.97
C GLU A 347 7.35 18.96 -20.80
N ALA A 348 7.58 19.48 -22.02
CA ALA A 348 6.53 19.91 -22.95
C ALA A 348 6.88 19.49 -24.38
N PRO A 349 5.89 19.33 -25.27
CA PRO A 349 6.13 18.96 -26.68
C PRO A 349 6.69 20.11 -27.53
N LYS A 350 6.57 21.37 -27.08
CA LYS A 350 7.21 22.56 -27.71
C LYS A 350 7.77 23.52 -26.64
N GLY A 351 8.80 24.30 -26.98
CA GLY A 351 9.36 25.35 -26.11
C GLY A 351 10.34 26.30 -26.84
N PRO A 352 10.74 27.43 -26.23
CA PRO A 352 11.64 28.40 -26.84
C PRO A 352 13.09 27.89 -26.90
N ILE A 353 13.97 28.58 -27.63
CA ILE A 353 15.41 28.53 -27.33
C ILE A 353 15.70 29.62 -26.31
N MET A 354 16.35 29.25 -25.19
CA MET A 354 16.91 30.22 -24.25
C MET A 354 18.43 30.21 -24.33
N ILE A 355 19.06 31.39 -24.33
CA ILE A 355 20.51 31.55 -24.24
C ILE A 355 20.84 32.26 -22.93
N GLN A 356 21.82 31.70 -22.20
CA GLN A 356 22.23 32.21 -20.90
C GLN A 356 23.05 33.51 -21.03
N GLY A 357 22.77 34.49 -20.17
CA GLY A 357 23.43 35.81 -20.18
C GLY A 357 24.17 36.19 -18.90
N ASP A 358 24.05 35.42 -17.82
CA ASP A 358 24.43 35.84 -16.46
C ASP A 358 25.78 35.30 -15.95
N HIS A 359 26.41 34.35 -16.67
CA HIS A 359 27.60 33.62 -16.20
C HIS A 359 28.94 34.00 -16.87
N GLY A 360 28.96 34.90 -17.86
CA GLY A 360 30.20 35.46 -18.43
C GLY A 360 30.04 36.06 -19.83
N PRO A 361 31.02 36.87 -20.32
CA PRO A 361 30.92 37.56 -21.61
C PRO A 361 30.77 36.64 -22.84
N ILE A 362 29.71 36.85 -23.62
CA ILE A 362 29.43 36.20 -24.90
C ILE A 362 28.88 37.24 -25.91
N VAL A 363 29.36 37.16 -27.15
CA VAL A 363 28.77 37.85 -28.31
C VAL A 363 28.22 36.79 -29.26
N ILE A 364 27.03 37.03 -29.83
CA ILE A 364 26.39 36.20 -30.85
C ILE A 364 26.27 37.04 -32.12
N ARG A 365 26.82 36.59 -33.25
CA ARG A 365 26.65 37.29 -34.55
C ARG A 365 25.55 36.69 -35.41
N LYS A 366 25.12 35.47 -35.12
CA LYS A 366 24.14 34.74 -35.92
C LYS A 366 23.52 33.60 -35.13
N MET A 367 22.21 33.45 -35.28
CA MET A 367 21.45 32.27 -34.88
C MET A 367 20.53 31.88 -36.03
N THR A 368 20.37 30.60 -36.31
CA THR A 368 19.42 30.10 -37.32
C THR A 368 18.70 28.89 -36.75
N VAL A 369 17.37 28.89 -36.87
CA VAL A 369 16.51 27.83 -36.33
C VAL A 369 15.53 27.39 -37.40
N LYS A 370 15.70 26.18 -37.91
CA LYS A 370 14.90 25.57 -38.97
C LYS A 370 14.08 24.42 -38.37
N GLU A 371 12.76 24.53 -38.41
CA GLU A 371 11.88 23.42 -38.04
C GLU A 371 11.99 22.30 -39.09
N ILE A 372 12.05 21.06 -38.60
CA ILE A 372 12.17 19.82 -39.37
C ILE A 372 11.23 18.78 -38.73
N ASP A 373 10.88 17.70 -39.44
CA ASP A 373 10.19 16.58 -38.79
C ASP A 373 11.14 15.41 -38.52
N LEU A 374 11.33 15.09 -37.24
CA LEU A 374 12.08 13.91 -36.79
C LEU A 374 11.15 12.85 -36.16
N SER A 375 9.83 12.93 -36.36
CA SER A 375 8.84 11.96 -35.86
C SER A 375 9.27 10.51 -36.13
N HIS A 376 9.70 10.25 -37.37
CA HIS A 376 10.15 8.97 -37.93
C HIS A 376 11.36 8.33 -37.21
N ILE A 377 12.13 9.08 -36.41
CA ILE A 377 13.25 8.52 -35.65
C ILE A 377 12.69 7.60 -34.55
N LYS A 378 12.95 6.29 -34.69
CA LYS A 378 12.65 5.27 -33.68
C LYS A 378 13.57 5.46 -32.47
N THR A 379 13.01 5.95 -31.37
CA THR A 379 13.69 6.11 -30.08
C THR A 379 13.56 4.86 -29.21
N LYS A 380 14.39 4.75 -28.16
CA LYS A 380 14.29 3.63 -27.19
C LYS A 380 12.88 3.54 -26.57
N LYS A 381 12.42 2.32 -26.30
CA LYS A 381 11.19 2.09 -25.52
C LYS A 381 11.43 2.47 -24.06
N LEU A 382 10.59 3.35 -23.52
CA LEU A 382 10.71 3.83 -22.15
C LEU A 382 10.11 2.85 -21.14
N SER A 383 10.76 2.69 -19.98
CA SER A 383 10.22 1.97 -18.83
C SER A 383 9.02 2.69 -18.20
N PRO A 384 8.15 2.02 -17.40
CA PRO A 384 6.98 2.66 -16.79
C PRO A 384 7.30 3.90 -15.95
N ASP A 385 8.47 3.95 -15.31
CA ASP A 385 8.90 5.11 -14.53
C ASP A 385 9.46 6.24 -15.42
N GLU A 386 10.10 5.92 -16.55
CA GLU A 386 10.48 6.92 -17.56
C GLU A 386 9.28 7.48 -18.34
N GLN A 387 8.16 6.75 -18.39
CA GLN A 387 6.90 7.20 -19.02
C GLN A 387 6.14 8.23 -18.16
N ARG A 388 6.46 8.37 -16.87
CA ARG A 388 5.81 9.36 -15.99
C ARG A 388 6.18 10.78 -16.45
N PRO A 389 5.21 11.71 -16.61
CA PRO A 389 5.52 13.12 -16.83
C PRO A 389 6.14 13.75 -15.57
N LEU A 390 6.89 14.83 -15.76
CA LEU A 390 7.48 15.62 -14.68
C LEU A 390 6.58 16.81 -14.31
N ALA A 391 6.44 17.05 -13.01
CA ALA A 391 5.79 18.23 -12.47
C ALA A 391 6.67 19.49 -12.64
N GLN A 392 6.11 20.69 -12.43
CA GLN A 392 6.80 21.98 -12.50
C GLN A 392 8.02 22.13 -11.55
N ASN A 393 8.18 21.22 -10.59
CA ASN A 393 9.32 21.16 -9.67
C ASN A 393 10.42 20.15 -10.09
N GLY A 394 10.22 19.43 -11.21
CA GLY A 394 11.12 18.40 -11.75
C GLY A 394 10.98 17.00 -11.14
N ASP A 395 10.01 16.77 -10.25
CA ASP A 395 9.71 15.45 -9.68
C ASP A 395 8.70 14.68 -10.57
N PRO A 396 8.82 13.34 -10.73
CA PRO A 396 7.83 12.54 -11.46
C PRO A 396 6.44 12.55 -10.80
N MET A 397 5.41 12.66 -11.62
CA MET A 397 4.00 12.64 -11.18
C MET A 397 3.53 11.22 -10.83
N ILE A 398 2.42 11.13 -10.09
CA ILE A 398 1.74 9.88 -9.74
C ILE A 398 0.44 9.77 -10.55
N ASP A 399 0.18 8.58 -11.11
CA ASP A 399 -1.10 8.23 -11.71
C ASP A 399 -2.09 7.82 -10.60
N MET A 400 -2.99 8.72 -10.25
CA MET A 400 -3.98 8.52 -9.18
C MET A 400 -4.98 7.41 -9.49
N VAL A 401 -5.21 7.10 -10.78
CA VAL A 401 -6.08 5.98 -11.19
C VAL A 401 -5.39 4.65 -10.89
N ALA A 402 -4.10 4.54 -11.22
CA ALA A 402 -3.29 3.36 -10.90
C ALA A 402 -3.12 3.18 -9.39
N MET A 403 -2.86 4.27 -8.65
CA MET A 403 -2.78 4.25 -7.19
C MET A 403 -4.12 3.84 -6.55
N GLY A 404 -5.25 4.42 -7.00
CA GLY A 404 -6.58 4.10 -6.49
C GLY A 404 -6.99 2.64 -6.75
N LYS A 405 -6.52 2.07 -7.87
CA LYS A 405 -6.70 0.64 -8.16
C LYS A 405 -5.91 -0.25 -7.18
N ASP A 406 -4.64 0.08 -6.89
CA ASP A 406 -3.85 -0.65 -5.88
C ASP A 406 -4.47 -0.52 -4.48
N VAL A 407 -4.96 0.67 -4.11
CA VAL A 407 -5.71 0.90 -2.86
C VAL A 407 -6.97 0.03 -2.80
N PHE A 408 -7.81 0.03 -3.85
CA PHE A 408 -9.03 -0.78 -3.91
C PHE A 408 -8.77 -2.28 -3.74
N GLN A 409 -7.72 -2.77 -4.40
CA GLN A 409 -7.33 -4.18 -4.37
C GLN A 409 -6.71 -4.58 -3.02
N ASN A 410 -5.73 -3.82 -2.51
CA ASN A 410 -4.91 -4.25 -1.38
C ASN A 410 -5.45 -3.85 0.01
N LYS A 411 -6.22 -2.77 0.11
CA LYS A 411 -6.93 -2.43 1.37
C LYS A 411 -8.19 -3.29 1.57
N GLY A 412 -8.59 -4.07 0.56
CA GLY A 412 -9.66 -5.08 0.65
C GLY A 412 -11.05 -4.65 0.19
N CYS A 413 -11.19 -3.57 -0.59
CA CYS A 413 -12.50 -3.14 -1.10
C CYS A 413 -13.06 -4.15 -2.12
N ILE A 414 -12.18 -4.81 -2.87
CA ILE A 414 -12.51 -5.91 -3.81
C ILE A 414 -13.16 -7.13 -3.13
N GLU A 415 -13.05 -7.30 -1.81
CA GLU A 415 -13.66 -8.41 -1.08
C GLU A 415 -15.19 -8.25 -1.02
N CYS A 416 -15.66 -7.06 -0.65
CA CYS A 416 -17.08 -6.77 -0.47
C CYS A 416 -17.77 -6.18 -1.71
N HIS A 417 -17.04 -5.62 -2.69
CA HIS A 417 -17.61 -4.88 -3.81
C HIS A 417 -17.19 -5.42 -5.19
N ASN A 418 -18.11 -5.35 -6.16
CA ASN A 418 -17.82 -5.60 -7.58
C ASN A 418 -17.53 -4.28 -8.32
N THR A 419 -16.57 -4.31 -9.25
CA THR A 419 -16.18 -3.19 -10.13
C THR A 419 -16.60 -3.41 -11.59
N THR A 420 -17.39 -4.46 -11.85
CA THR A 420 -17.88 -4.86 -13.18
C THR A 420 -19.41 -4.96 -13.21
N THR A 421 -19.97 -5.03 -14.41
CA THR A 421 -21.39 -5.33 -14.66
C THR A 421 -21.75 -6.82 -14.49
N ASN A 422 -20.79 -7.71 -14.19
CA ASN A 422 -21.08 -9.14 -14.06
C ASN A 422 -21.76 -9.45 -12.72
N ASP A 423 -23.09 -9.43 -12.76
CA ASP A 423 -24.00 -9.66 -11.65
C ASP A 423 -24.03 -11.10 -11.10
N GLN A 424 -23.36 -12.06 -11.73
CA GLN A 424 -23.29 -13.44 -11.22
C GLN A 424 -22.38 -13.59 -10.00
N ILE A 425 -21.49 -12.63 -9.74
CA ILE A 425 -20.59 -12.65 -8.58
C ILE A 425 -21.33 -12.07 -7.38
N VAL A 426 -21.92 -12.94 -6.55
CA VAL A 426 -22.55 -12.55 -5.28
C VAL A 426 -21.49 -11.89 -4.37
N LYS A 427 -21.69 -10.60 -4.09
CA LYS A 427 -20.85 -9.78 -3.22
C LYS A 427 -21.67 -9.29 -2.04
N THR A 428 -20.99 -9.09 -0.91
CA THR A 428 -21.63 -8.81 0.38
C THR A 428 -21.92 -7.32 0.63
N GLY A 429 -21.36 -6.44 -0.19
CA GLY A 429 -21.72 -5.03 -0.33
C GLY A 429 -22.15 -4.69 -1.76
N PRO A 430 -22.54 -3.42 -2.01
CA PRO A 430 -23.03 -2.98 -3.33
C PRO A 430 -21.95 -3.09 -4.43
N ALA A 431 -22.40 -3.30 -5.67
CA ALA A 431 -21.56 -3.06 -6.84
C ALA A 431 -21.29 -1.55 -6.98
N ILE A 432 -20.04 -1.19 -7.29
CA ILE A 432 -19.61 0.22 -7.40
C ILE A 432 -19.55 0.69 -8.87
N TYR A 433 -19.59 -0.24 -9.83
CA TYR A 433 -19.80 0.07 -11.25
C TYR A 433 -21.06 0.94 -11.41
N GLY A 434 -20.95 2.07 -12.13
CA GLY A 434 -22.07 2.99 -12.35
C GLY A 434 -22.36 3.98 -11.20
N ILE A 435 -21.71 3.86 -10.03
CA ILE A 435 -22.04 4.69 -8.85
C ILE A 435 -21.32 6.05 -8.88
N PHE A 436 -19.99 6.06 -8.82
CA PHE A 436 -19.20 7.29 -8.86
C PHE A 436 -18.92 7.68 -10.32
N GLN A 437 -19.29 8.89 -10.74
CA GLN A 437 -19.22 9.33 -12.14
C GLN A 437 -18.63 10.74 -12.27
N LYS A 438 -18.27 11.18 -13.50
CA LYS A 438 -17.82 12.56 -13.82
C LYS A 438 -18.75 13.65 -13.28
N LYS A 439 -20.06 13.38 -13.25
CA LYS A 439 -21.09 14.20 -12.60
C LYS A 439 -21.72 13.31 -11.51
N PRO A 440 -21.73 13.71 -10.23
CA PRO A 440 -22.35 12.92 -9.18
C PRO A 440 -23.82 12.61 -9.50
N ILE A 441 -24.20 11.34 -9.36
CA ILE A 441 -25.61 10.92 -9.40
C ILE A 441 -26.17 10.90 -7.99
N SER A 442 -27.50 11.01 -7.85
CA SER A 442 -28.15 10.80 -6.56
C SER A 442 -28.27 9.30 -6.27
N ILE A 443 -27.92 8.89 -5.05
CA ILE A 443 -28.03 7.52 -4.54
C ILE A 443 -28.90 7.48 -3.29
N THR A 444 -29.78 6.49 -3.25
CA THR A 444 -30.69 6.24 -2.12
C THR A 444 -30.01 5.36 -1.08
N VAL A 445 -29.96 5.83 0.16
CA VAL A 445 -29.32 5.17 1.31
C VAL A 445 -30.26 5.19 2.52
N LYS A 446 -29.98 4.33 3.51
CA LYS A 446 -30.69 4.27 4.78
C LYS A 446 -29.80 4.78 5.92
N GLU A 447 -30.31 5.71 6.70
CA GLU A 447 -29.64 6.23 7.90
C GLU A 447 -29.83 5.25 9.06
N SER A 448 -28.76 4.58 9.51
CA SER A 448 -28.91 3.44 10.43
C SER A 448 -29.33 3.82 11.86
N ALA A 449 -29.26 5.11 12.21
CA ALA A 449 -29.61 5.61 13.54
C ALA A 449 -31.11 5.97 13.65
N GLU A 450 -31.71 6.44 12.56
CA GLU A 450 -33.09 6.95 12.51
C GLU A 450 -34.03 6.07 11.69
N ASP A 451 -33.48 5.05 11.01
CA ASP A 451 -34.17 4.16 10.06
C ASP A 451 -34.73 4.87 8.79
N HIS A 452 -34.48 6.17 8.65
CA HIS A 452 -34.86 7.02 7.52
C HIS A 452 -34.18 6.63 6.20
N ILE A 453 -34.82 6.97 5.08
CA ILE A 453 -34.29 6.78 3.72
C ILE A 453 -34.07 8.14 3.08
N VAL A 454 -32.81 8.43 2.72
CA VAL A 454 -32.38 9.71 2.15
C VAL A 454 -31.64 9.54 0.83
N ASN A 455 -31.51 10.63 0.08
CA ASN A 455 -30.88 10.67 -1.23
C ASN A 455 -29.64 11.60 -1.17
N LEU A 456 -28.45 11.04 -1.36
CA LEU A 456 -27.17 11.75 -1.28
C LEU A 456 -26.46 11.80 -2.65
N PRO A 457 -25.59 12.78 -2.93
CA PRO A 457 -24.75 12.77 -4.12
C PRO A 457 -23.63 11.72 -3.99
N ALA A 458 -23.44 10.87 -4.99
CA ALA A 458 -22.33 9.93 -5.10
C ALA A 458 -21.03 10.65 -5.53
N ASP A 459 -20.52 11.53 -4.66
CA ASP A 459 -19.34 12.35 -4.88
C ASP A 459 -18.15 11.97 -3.97
N LYS A 460 -17.10 12.81 -3.96
CA LYS A 460 -15.91 12.60 -3.12
C LYS A 460 -16.24 12.70 -1.62
N ALA A 461 -17.10 13.64 -1.19
CA ALA A 461 -17.46 13.79 0.22
C ALA A 461 -18.24 12.56 0.71
N TYR A 462 -19.20 12.04 -0.08
CA TYR A 462 -19.87 10.78 0.22
C TYR A 462 -18.90 9.59 0.27
N LEU A 463 -17.90 9.51 -0.63
CA LEU A 463 -16.88 8.46 -0.55
C LEU A 463 -16.06 8.56 0.73
N TYR A 464 -15.64 9.76 1.15
CA TYR A 464 -14.94 9.94 2.43
C TYR A 464 -15.82 9.52 3.60
N GLN A 465 -17.06 9.99 3.69
CA GLN A 465 -17.93 9.64 4.81
C GLN A 465 -18.27 8.14 4.83
N SER A 466 -18.60 7.52 3.70
CA SER A 466 -18.85 6.07 3.64
C SER A 466 -17.63 5.21 3.97
N LEU A 467 -16.40 5.74 3.86
CA LEU A 467 -15.18 5.07 4.34
C LEU A 467 -14.90 5.32 5.83
N ARG A 468 -15.12 6.53 6.34
CA ARG A 468 -14.90 6.85 7.77
C ARG A 468 -16.02 6.32 8.67
N GLU A 469 -17.26 6.36 8.19
CA GLU A 469 -18.52 6.11 8.91
C GLU A 469 -19.47 5.19 8.10
N PRO A 470 -19.05 3.99 7.65
CA PRO A 470 -19.83 3.12 6.75
C PRO A 470 -21.20 2.68 7.30
N THR A 471 -21.43 2.78 8.61
CA THR A 471 -22.73 2.49 9.21
C THR A 471 -23.70 3.65 9.10
N ALA A 472 -23.25 4.90 8.94
CA ALA A 472 -24.14 6.06 8.87
C ALA A 472 -25.13 5.94 7.71
N HIS A 473 -24.65 5.55 6.52
CA HIS A 473 -25.42 5.52 5.28
C HIS A 473 -25.36 4.16 4.59
N LEU A 474 -26.29 3.25 4.92
CA LEU A 474 -26.37 1.92 4.33
C LEU A 474 -26.99 1.97 2.93
N SER A 475 -26.26 1.52 1.90
CA SER A 475 -26.81 1.41 0.55
C SER A 475 -27.97 0.41 0.49
N LEU A 476 -28.94 0.62 -0.40
CA LEU A 476 -30.08 -0.27 -0.59
C LEU A 476 -29.86 -1.27 -1.73
N ASN A 477 -30.20 -2.55 -1.49
CA ASN A 477 -30.12 -3.61 -2.49
C ASN A 477 -31.39 -3.65 -3.33
N LYS A 478 -31.33 -3.09 -4.54
CA LYS A 478 -32.45 -3.08 -5.51
C LYS A 478 -32.95 -4.47 -5.94
N LYS A 479 -32.18 -5.54 -5.68
CA LYS A 479 -32.56 -6.93 -5.98
C LYS A 479 -33.21 -7.67 -4.79
N ASP A 480 -33.00 -7.20 -3.57
CA ASP A 480 -33.64 -7.70 -2.34
C ASP A 480 -34.65 -6.64 -1.86
N ASN A 481 -35.56 -6.24 -2.76
CA ASN A 481 -36.69 -5.33 -2.51
C ASN A 481 -36.33 -4.00 -1.80
N ASN A 482 -35.18 -3.38 -2.16
CA ASN A 482 -34.61 -2.17 -1.54
C ASN A 482 -34.24 -2.31 -0.04
N LYS A 483 -34.08 -3.53 0.47
CA LYS A 483 -33.52 -3.79 1.81
C LYS A 483 -32.07 -3.31 1.88
N ALA A 484 -31.66 -2.74 3.02
CA ALA A 484 -30.30 -2.28 3.23
C ALA A 484 -29.28 -3.43 3.15
N PHE A 485 -28.12 -3.17 2.55
CA PHE A 485 -26.96 -4.06 2.66
C PHE A 485 -26.54 -4.19 4.13
N LEU A 486 -26.01 -5.35 4.52
CA LEU A 486 -25.61 -5.60 5.90
C LEU A 486 -24.48 -4.64 6.33
N PRO A 487 -24.51 -4.09 7.56
CA PRO A 487 -23.47 -3.18 8.08
C PRO A 487 -22.19 -3.97 8.44
N ILE A 488 -21.47 -4.42 7.41
CA ILE A 488 -20.26 -5.26 7.52
C ILE A 488 -18.98 -4.55 7.06
N MET A 489 -19.11 -3.38 6.43
CA MET A 489 -17.98 -2.58 5.96
C MET A 489 -17.33 -1.92 7.19
N PRO A 490 -16.03 -2.13 7.45
CA PRO A 490 -15.36 -1.55 8.61
C PRO A 490 -15.07 -0.07 8.39
N ALA A 491 -15.17 0.72 9.45
CA ALA A 491 -14.72 2.11 9.47
C ALA A 491 -13.20 2.16 9.28
N PHE A 492 -12.73 2.93 8.29
CA PHE A 492 -11.31 3.13 8.05
C PHE A 492 -10.78 4.32 8.83
N THR A 493 -9.83 4.11 9.72
CA THR A 493 -9.10 5.20 10.38
C THR A 493 -8.05 5.84 9.44
N PRO A 494 -7.57 7.07 9.69
CA PRO A 494 -6.54 7.72 8.88
C PRO A 494 -5.23 6.93 8.77
N GLU A 495 -4.91 6.08 9.75
CA GLU A 495 -3.75 5.19 9.74
C GLU A 495 -3.94 4.01 8.77
N THR A 496 -5.16 3.44 8.71
CA THR A 496 -5.47 2.30 7.82
C THR A 496 -5.68 2.73 6.37
N LEU A 497 -6.24 3.93 6.15
CA LEU A 497 -6.48 4.51 4.83
C LEU A 497 -6.30 6.03 4.89
N LYS A 498 -5.23 6.54 4.26
CA LYS A 498 -4.91 7.97 4.23
C LYS A 498 -5.86 8.72 3.32
N ASP A 499 -6.05 10.02 3.55
CA ASP A 499 -6.93 10.84 2.71
C ASP A 499 -6.44 10.90 1.24
N SER A 500 -5.14 10.91 1.00
CA SER A 500 -4.58 10.80 -0.36
C SER A 500 -4.80 9.42 -1.02
N GLU A 501 -4.99 8.36 -0.23
CA GLU A 501 -5.44 7.05 -0.73
C GLU A 501 -6.94 7.06 -1.05
N ILE A 502 -7.78 7.77 -0.28
CA ILE A 502 -9.21 7.97 -0.59
C ILE A 502 -9.39 8.84 -1.84
N GLU A 503 -8.60 9.89 -2.00
CA GLU A 503 -8.59 10.68 -3.23
C GLU A 503 -8.20 9.84 -4.44
N ALA A 504 -7.11 9.07 -4.36
CA ALA A 504 -6.74 8.14 -5.42
C ALA A 504 -7.86 7.13 -5.70
N LEU A 505 -8.50 6.59 -4.66
CA LEU A 505 -9.65 5.69 -4.78
C LEU A 505 -10.80 6.36 -5.55
N TYR A 506 -11.16 7.61 -5.26
CA TYR A 506 -12.15 8.37 -6.02
C TYR A 506 -11.78 8.46 -7.51
N HIS A 507 -10.53 8.84 -7.81
CA HIS A 507 -10.01 8.91 -9.18
C HIS A 507 -10.06 7.56 -9.91
N TYR A 508 -9.85 6.43 -9.21
CA TYR A 508 -10.05 5.10 -9.79
C TYR A 508 -11.53 4.77 -10.00
N LEU A 509 -12.39 4.95 -8.99
CA LEU A 509 -13.79 4.54 -9.04
C LEU A 509 -14.56 5.25 -10.16
N ILE A 510 -14.28 6.53 -10.43
CA ILE A 510 -14.91 7.23 -11.56
C ILE A 510 -14.53 6.63 -12.93
N THR A 511 -13.46 5.86 -13.07
CA THR A 511 -13.13 5.18 -14.35
C THR A 511 -13.96 3.92 -14.61
N LEU A 512 -14.70 3.41 -13.62
CA LEU A 512 -15.49 2.17 -13.69
C LEU A 512 -16.87 2.36 -14.34
N ASN A 513 -16.93 3.11 -15.45
CA ASN A 513 -18.17 3.49 -16.11
C ASN A 513 -18.02 3.44 -17.64
N GLU A 514 -19.14 3.59 -18.36
CA GLU A 514 -19.11 3.93 -19.78
C GLU A 514 -18.39 5.26 -20.03
N GLU A 515 -17.69 5.38 -21.16
CA GLU A 515 -16.76 6.48 -21.48
C GLU A 515 -17.37 7.90 -21.37
N LYS A 516 -18.68 8.02 -21.67
CA LYS A 516 -19.47 9.26 -21.50
C LYS A 516 -19.49 9.77 -20.05
N ASN A 517 -19.56 8.84 -19.08
CA ASN A 517 -19.65 9.11 -17.65
C ASN A 517 -18.33 8.87 -16.90
N ALA A 518 -17.41 8.10 -17.49
CA ALA A 518 -16.15 7.70 -16.87
C ALA A 518 -15.15 8.85 -16.73
N GLY A 519 -14.42 8.91 -15.62
CA GLY A 519 -13.25 9.77 -15.46
C GLY A 519 -12.11 9.45 -16.44
N PRO A 520 -11.05 10.27 -16.49
CA PRO A 520 -9.91 10.02 -17.35
C PRO A 520 -9.20 8.73 -16.93
N LYS A 521 -8.77 7.90 -17.89
CA LYS A 521 -8.16 6.57 -17.67
C LYS A 521 -6.80 6.62 -16.95
N VAL A 522 -6.24 7.82 -16.80
CA VAL A 522 -4.97 8.17 -16.14
C VAL A 522 -5.18 9.55 -15.52
N SER A 523 -4.65 9.80 -14.32
CA SER A 523 -4.78 11.12 -13.69
C SER A 523 -3.50 11.51 -12.96
N TRP A 524 -2.70 12.38 -13.58
CA TRP A 524 -1.41 12.81 -13.04
C TRP A 524 -1.57 13.90 -11.99
N LEU A 525 -1.13 13.63 -10.76
CA LEU A 525 -0.93 14.64 -9.72
C LEU A 525 0.53 14.69 -9.26
N ASN A 526 0.92 15.84 -8.70
CA ASN A 526 2.20 15.98 -7.99
C ASN A 526 2.24 15.00 -6.81
N LYS A 527 3.36 14.29 -6.60
CA LYS A 527 3.54 13.48 -5.39
C LYS A 527 3.45 14.39 -4.15
N PRO A 528 2.58 14.10 -3.16
CA PRO A 528 2.55 14.83 -1.89
C PRO A 528 3.93 14.81 -1.21
N LYS A 529 4.40 15.98 -0.77
CA LYS A 529 5.70 16.14 -0.10
C LYS A 529 5.58 15.93 1.41
N ASP A 530 5.25 14.71 1.79
CA ASP A 530 5.58 14.22 3.13
C ASP A 530 7.11 14.15 3.25
N GLU A 531 7.72 14.92 4.18
CA GLU A 531 9.12 14.68 4.53
C GLU A 531 9.23 13.34 5.26
N TYR A 532 9.86 12.36 4.60
CA TYR A 532 10.05 11.04 5.18
C TYR A 532 10.88 11.13 6.46
N ASN A 533 10.25 10.78 7.58
CA ASN A 533 10.89 10.68 8.88
C ASN A 533 10.69 9.26 9.41
N ILE A 534 11.78 8.49 9.50
CA ILE A 534 11.79 7.09 9.95
C ILE A 534 11.14 6.91 11.34
N TRP A 535 11.16 7.94 12.19
CA TRP A 535 10.46 7.92 13.48
C TRP A 535 8.95 7.75 13.31
N LYS A 536 8.34 8.50 12.39
CA LYS A 536 6.90 8.47 12.08
C LYS A 536 6.48 7.23 11.27
N ASP A 537 7.45 6.51 10.70
CA ASP A 537 7.20 5.29 9.92
C ASP A 537 7.05 4.07 10.84
N ARG A 538 5.80 3.72 11.17
CA ARG A 538 5.39 2.57 11.99
C ARG A 538 6.04 1.26 11.53
N GLY A 539 6.27 1.09 10.22
CA GLY A 539 6.87 -0.11 9.65
C GLY A 539 8.40 -0.09 9.57
N SER A 540 9.08 1.00 9.93
CA SER A 540 10.54 1.02 9.99
C SER A 540 11.09 0.52 11.33
N VAL A 541 12.01 -0.44 11.26
CA VAL A 541 12.78 -0.92 12.40
C VAL A 541 13.98 -0.01 12.61
N ILE A 542 14.02 0.67 13.76
CA ILE A 542 15.04 1.68 14.10
C ILE A 542 16.22 0.98 14.79
N VAL A 543 17.45 1.37 14.43
CA VAL A 543 18.69 0.88 15.02
C VAL A 543 19.43 2.07 15.62
N GLN A 544 19.62 2.08 16.94
CA GLN A 544 20.37 3.14 17.63
C GLN A 544 21.65 2.59 18.26
N ASP A 545 21.54 1.99 19.45
CA ASP A 545 22.68 1.74 20.32
C ASP A 545 23.15 0.29 20.36
N ARG A 546 22.26 -0.66 20.04
CA ARG A 546 22.55 -2.09 19.96
C ARG A 546 22.28 -2.68 18.58
N PRO A 547 22.84 -3.84 18.25
CA PRO A 547 22.35 -4.65 17.15
C PRO A 547 20.86 -5.01 17.31
N ARG A 548 20.15 -4.98 16.18
CA ARG A 548 18.73 -5.35 16.04
C ARG A 548 18.59 -6.50 15.04
N MET A 549 17.58 -7.35 15.20
CA MET A 549 17.29 -8.44 14.25
C MET A 549 15.84 -8.43 13.77
N GLN A 550 15.62 -8.80 12.49
CA GLN A 550 14.29 -8.90 11.88
C GLN A 550 14.27 -10.00 10.79
N ARG A 551 13.22 -10.82 10.72
CA ARG A 551 12.91 -11.70 9.57
C ARG A 551 11.93 -11.01 8.62
N ALA A 552 12.08 -11.19 7.31
CA ALA A 552 11.25 -10.52 6.29
C ALA A 552 11.36 -11.17 4.89
N ASP A 553 10.26 -11.21 4.11
CA ASP A 553 10.33 -11.42 2.66
C ASP A 553 10.90 -10.17 1.99
N ILE A 554 12.22 -10.14 1.74
CA ILE A 554 12.88 -9.08 0.96
C ILE A 554 13.36 -9.70 -0.37
N PRO A 555 12.97 -9.14 -1.53
CA PRO A 555 13.31 -9.71 -2.84
C PRO A 555 14.82 -9.89 -3.04
N GLY A 556 15.23 -11.12 -3.38
CA GLY A 556 16.64 -11.51 -3.55
C GLY A 556 17.19 -12.37 -2.39
N THR A 557 16.37 -12.70 -1.40
CA THR A 557 16.73 -13.56 -0.25
C THR A 557 15.62 -14.55 0.08
N SER A 558 15.95 -15.63 0.78
CA SER A 558 14.97 -16.47 1.49
C SER A 558 14.02 -15.64 2.36
N ALA A 559 12.75 -16.04 2.49
CA ALA A 559 11.81 -15.44 3.44
C ALA A 559 12.03 -15.94 4.90
N ARG A 560 12.78 -17.02 5.10
CA ARG A 560 13.39 -17.41 6.40
C ARG A 560 14.56 -16.51 6.82
N SER A 561 15.12 -15.67 5.94
CA SER A 561 16.34 -14.88 6.19
C SER A 561 16.26 -14.02 7.46
N TYR A 562 17.41 -13.90 8.14
CA TYR A 562 17.60 -13.02 9.29
C TYR A 562 18.37 -11.78 8.85
N PHE A 563 17.73 -10.62 8.94
CA PHE A 563 18.36 -9.33 8.72
C PHE A 563 18.90 -8.79 10.05
N VAL A 564 20.13 -8.27 10.03
CA VAL A 564 20.82 -7.72 11.20
C VAL A 564 21.18 -6.26 10.92
N GLY A 565 20.74 -5.36 11.80
CA GLY A 565 21.02 -3.94 11.74
C GLY A 565 22.01 -3.56 12.84
N LEU A 566 23.12 -2.92 12.47
CA LEU A 566 24.20 -2.53 13.38
C LEU A 566 24.20 -1.01 13.64
N PRO A 567 24.59 -0.57 14.86
CA PRO A 567 24.78 0.84 15.20
C PRO A 567 25.63 1.60 14.17
N GLY A 568 25.15 2.77 13.75
CA GLY A 568 25.81 3.58 12.72
C GLY A 568 25.30 3.38 11.29
N ASN A 569 24.15 2.72 11.09
CA ASN A 569 23.49 2.54 9.79
C ASN A 569 24.26 1.59 8.85
N LEU A 570 24.74 0.46 9.37
CA LEU A 570 25.41 -0.62 8.64
C LEU A 570 24.64 -1.92 8.90
N ASN A 571 24.34 -2.71 7.87
CA ASN A 571 23.37 -3.79 7.97
C ASN A 571 23.72 -4.96 7.05
N TYR A 572 23.25 -6.16 7.37
CA TYR A 572 23.41 -7.36 6.54
C TYR A 572 22.24 -8.34 6.68
N SER A 573 22.26 -9.42 5.89
CA SER A 573 21.35 -10.56 6.03
C SER A 573 22.09 -11.89 6.02
N PHE A 574 21.69 -12.81 6.89
CA PHE A 574 22.04 -14.23 6.83
C PHE A 574 20.88 -15.01 6.20
N ASP A 575 21.15 -15.79 5.14
CA ASP A 575 20.19 -16.60 4.40
C ASP A 575 20.34 -18.09 4.76
N PRO A 576 19.40 -18.70 5.52
CA PRO A 576 19.45 -20.12 5.90
C PRO A 576 19.41 -21.11 4.72
N ARG A 577 19.06 -20.67 3.51
CA ARG A 577 19.09 -21.50 2.30
C ARG A 577 20.52 -21.82 1.84
N SER A 578 21.47 -20.91 2.13
CA SER A 578 22.88 -21.01 1.73
C SER A 578 23.86 -20.90 2.91
N MET A 579 23.35 -20.74 4.13
CA MET A 579 24.12 -20.54 5.37
C MET A 579 25.20 -19.45 5.27
N GLY A 580 24.88 -18.37 4.55
CA GLY A 580 25.82 -17.30 4.20
C GLY A 580 25.18 -15.91 4.20
N ILE A 581 26.02 -14.89 3.98
CA ILE A 581 25.60 -13.49 3.94
C ILE A 581 25.17 -13.12 2.51
N SER A 582 23.88 -12.77 2.34
CA SER A 582 23.25 -12.55 1.03
C SER A 582 23.07 -11.08 0.65
N MET A 583 22.93 -10.20 1.63
CA MET A 583 22.87 -8.74 1.44
C MET A 583 23.76 -8.04 2.45
N ILE A 584 24.42 -6.96 2.03
CA ILE A 584 25.08 -5.98 2.90
C ILE A 584 24.67 -4.59 2.42
N TRP A 585 24.24 -3.69 3.31
CA TRP A 585 23.84 -2.33 2.93
C TRP A 585 24.14 -1.28 4.01
N ASN A 586 24.28 -0.02 3.60
CA ASN A 586 24.35 1.11 4.52
C ASN A 586 23.15 2.06 4.36
N GLY A 587 22.83 2.79 5.43
CA GLY A 587 21.57 3.55 5.55
C GLY A 587 20.55 2.83 6.43
N PRO A 588 19.26 3.21 6.36
CA PRO A 588 18.22 2.66 7.23
C PRO A 588 18.07 1.14 7.07
N PHE A 589 17.68 0.48 8.16
CA PHE A 589 17.71 -0.98 8.30
C PHE A 589 16.64 -1.69 7.45
N VAL A 590 15.50 -2.04 8.02
CA VAL A 590 14.41 -2.76 7.32
C VAL A 590 13.09 -2.02 7.48
N SER A 591 12.30 -2.00 6.41
CA SER A 591 10.91 -1.55 6.38
C SER A 591 9.97 -2.76 6.25
N ILE A 592 9.32 -3.12 7.35
CA ILE A 592 8.28 -4.17 7.44
C ILE A 592 6.87 -3.64 7.10
N ASN A 593 6.78 -2.50 6.40
CA ASN A 593 5.50 -1.96 5.91
C ASN A 593 4.77 -2.93 4.96
N GLY A 594 5.50 -3.78 4.23
CA GLY A 594 4.92 -4.79 3.34
C GLY A 594 4.04 -5.77 4.11
N MET A 595 4.59 -6.42 5.14
CA MET A 595 3.88 -7.42 5.93
C MET A 595 2.78 -6.80 6.79
N MET A 596 2.94 -5.57 7.31
CA MET A 596 1.89 -4.90 8.10
C MET A 596 0.60 -4.62 7.32
N ASN A 597 0.66 -4.39 6.00
CA ASN A 597 -0.50 -3.88 5.25
C ASN A 597 -1.35 -4.99 4.61
N GLY A 598 -2.67 -4.97 4.87
CA GLY A 598 -3.67 -5.74 4.13
C GLY A 598 -3.41 -7.26 4.15
N ARG A 599 -3.32 -7.86 2.95
CA ARG A 599 -2.91 -9.27 2.76
C ARG A 599 -1.40 -9.44 2.47
N GLY A 600 -0.56 -8.63 3.11
CA GLY A 600 0.91 -8.75 3.14
C GLY A 600 1.60 -8.66 1.78
N LYS A 601 2.28 -7.53 1.54
CA LYS A 601 3.23 -7.38 0.43
C LYS A 601 4.65 -7.73 0.90
N SER A 602 5.56 -7.97 -0.04
CA SER A 602 6.99 -8.08 0.25
C SER A 602 7.53 -6.82 0.93
N ASN A 603 8.48 -7.00 1.84
CA ASN A 603 9.17 -5.95 2.58
C ASN A 603 10.36 -5.38 1.79
N SER A 604 11.05 -4.39 2.34
CA SER A 604 12.27 -3.83 1.76
C SER A 604 13.33 -3.50 2.82
N ILE A 605 14.57 -3.29 2.36
CA ILE A 605 15.52 -2.46 3.10
C ILE A 605 14.93 -1.04 3.29
N GLY A 606 15.39 -0.32 4.31
CA GLY A 606 14.79 0.98 4.67
C GLY A 606 14.95 2.07 3.59
N ASP A 607 14.13 3.13 3.67
CA ASP A 607 14.08 4.14 2.60
C ASP A 607 15.43 4.83 2.34
N LYS A 608 15.79 4.97 1.07
CA LYS A 608 17.09 5.51 0.59
C LYS A 608 18.33 4.76 1.10
N ALA A 609 18.19 3.52 1.59
CA ALA A 609 19.31 2.63 1.83
C ALA A 609 20.11 2.32 0.54
N ILE A 610 21.41 2.06 0.68
CA ILE A 610 22.32 1.76 -0.42
C ILE A 610 22.87 0.34 -0.25
N LEU A 611 22.34 -0.58 -1.05
CA LEU A 611 22.82 -1.96 -1.15
C LEU A 611 24.26 -1.99 -1.68
N TRP A 612 25.12 -2.79 -1.04
CA TRP A 612 26.51 -3.01 -1.47
C TRP A 612 26.61 -4.13 -2.50
N THR A 613 25.74 -5.13 -2.37
CA THR A 613 25.79 -6.43 -3.05
C THR A 613 24.58 -6.64 -3.97
N GLN A 614 24.43 -5.83 -5.02
CA GLN A 614 23.57 -6.24 -6.13
C GLN A 614 24.21 -7.46 -6.84
N GLY A 615 23.50 -8.59 -6.88
CA GLY A 615 23.91 -9.79 -7.63
C GLY A 615 25.14 -10.53 -7.09
N THR A 616 25.31 -10.63 -5.77
CA THR A 616 26.44 -11.34 -5.12
C THR A 616 25.98 -12.01 -3.81
N SER A 617 25.02 -12.93 -3.90
CA SER A 617 24.23 -13.48 -2.76
C SER A 617 24.93 -14.49 -1.86
N ASP A 618 26.18 -14.85 -2.16
CA ASP A 618 26.79 -16.10 -1.69
C ASP A 618 28.13 -15.81 -0.99
N PHE A 619 28.13 -14.98 0.07
CA PHE A 619 29.32 -14.79 0.92
C PHE A 619 29.31 -15.81 2.06
N PHE A 620 30.40 -16.55 2.22
CA PHE A 620 30.57 -17.67 3.17
C PHE A 620 29.66 -18.88 2.95
N THR A 621 28.97 -18.99 1.81
CA THR A 621 28.21 -20.20 1.46
C THR A 621 29.16 -21.41 1.39
N PRO A 622 28.91 -22.47 2.17
CA PRO A 622 29.80 -23.63 2.21
C PRO A 622 29.81 -24.42 0.91
N TYR A 623 30.96 -24.99 0.55
CA TYR A 623 31.08 -26.01 -0.49
C TYR A 623 30.89 -27.41 0.10
N LEU A 624 29.94 -28.16 -0.46
CA LEU A 624 29.68 -29.57 -0.16
C LEU A 624 30.83 -30.45 -0.67
N LYS A 625 30.93 -31.70 -0.17
CA LYS A 625 31.89 -32.72 -0.63
C LYS A 625 31.77 -33.01 -2.14
N SER A 626 30.60 -32.75 -2.73
CA SER A 626 30.37 -32.80 -4.18
C SER A 626 30.98 -31.64 -4.99
N GLY A 627 31.70 -30.71 -4.36
CA GLY A 627 32.31 -29.53 -5.00
C GLY A 627 31.32 -28.42 -5.39
N ARG A 628 30.01 -28.65 -5.20
CA ARG A 628 28.93 -27.67 -5.36
C ARG A 628 28.79 -26.78 -4.12
N LEU A 629 28.27 -25.58 -4.29
CA LEU A 629 27.79 -24.76 -3.16
C LEU A 629 26.59 -25.43 -2.49
N LEU A 630 26.42 -25.17 -1.19
CA LEU A 630 25.20 -25.49 -0.46
C LEU A 630 24.01 -24.69 -1.04
N ASP A 631 22.97 -25.41 -1.47
CA ASP A 631 21.69 -24.83 -1.85
C ASP A 631 20.54 -25.68 -1.32
N ARG A 632 19.71 -25.09 -0.45
CA ARG A 632 18.47 -25.70 0.07
C ARG A 632 17.22 -25.27 -0.72
N SER A 633 17.37 -24.79 -1.97
CA SER A 633 16.28 -24.23 -2.79
C SER A 633 15.01 -25.08 -2.87
N PHE A 634 15.11 -26.41 -2.84
CA PHE A 634 13.98 -27.32 -2.83
C PHE A 634 13.10 -27.21 -1.55
N THR A 635 13.65 -26.75 -0.42
CA THR A 635 12.88 -26.35 0.77
C THR A 635 12.43 -24.90 0.73
N GLU A 636 13.22 -23.99 0.17
CA GLU A 636 12.81 -22.59 0.01
C GLU A 636 13.55 -21.88 -1.12
N SER A 637 12.80 -21.27 -2.03
CA SER A 637 13.31 -20.35 -3.04
C SER A 637 13.53 -18.94 -2.49
N ALA A 638 14.60 -18.24 -2.92
CA ALA A 638 14.74 -16.79 -2.72
C ALA A 638 13.67 -15.94 -3.46
N ARG A 639 12.96 -16.55 -4.43
CA ARG A 639 11.63 -16.12 -4.86
C ARG A 639 10.89 -17.28 -5.53
N ALA A 640 9.63 -17.52 -5.14
CA ALA A 640 8.80 -18.51 -5.80
C ALA A 640 8.18 -17.92 -7.08
N ASP A 641 8.41 -18.58 -8.22
CA ASP A 641 7.85 -18.25 -9.52
C ASP A 641 7.16 -19.47 -10.17
N SER A 642 6.60 -19.28 -11.36
CA SER A 642 5.93 -20.34 -12.11
C SER A 642 6.84 -21.52 -12.46
N HIS A 643 8.13 -21.32 -12.65
CA HIS A 643 9.07 -22.39 -13.01
C HIS A 643 9.42 -23.24 -11.79
N TYR A 644 9.77 -22.59 -10.66
CA TYR A 644 10.00 -23.25 -9.38
C TYR A 644 8.80 -24.10 -8.96
N VAL A 645 7.60 -23.52 -8.95
CA VAL A 645 6.37 -24.22 -8.54
C VAL A 645 6.00 -25.34 -9.52
N SER A 646 6.13 -25.11 -10.83
CA SER A 646 5.81 -26.15 -11.82
C SER A 646 6.80 -27.32 -11.82
N ASN A 647 8.02 -27.15 -11.32
CA ASN A 647 8.97 -28.25 -11.18
C ASN A 647 8.75 -29.00 -9.86
N ASN A 648 8.49 -28.29 -8.77
CA ASN A 648 8.14 -28.89 -7.49
C ASN A 648 6.92 -29.82 -7.57
N LEU A 649 5.91 -29.48 -8.36
CA LEU A 649 4.70 -30.30 -8.52
C LEU A 649 4.91 -31.57 -9.38
N LYS A 650 6.03 -31.70 -10.09
CA LYS A 650 6.41 -32.89 -10.87
C LYS A 650 7.29 -33.87 -10.07
N PHE A 651 7.57 -33.57 -8.80
CA PHE A 651 8.40 -34.42 -7.97
C PHE A 651 7.59 -35.63 -7.50
N GLU A 652 8.10 -36.85 -7.76
CA GLU A 652 7.38 -38.12 -7.54
C GLU A 652 7.88 -38.91 -6.31
N GLY A 653 8.97 -38.47 -5.65
CA GLY A 653 9.56 -39.16 -4.50
C GLY A 653 8.91 -38.80 -3.16
N ASP A 654 9.49 -39.29 -2.05
CA ASP A 654 9.14 -38.82 -0.71
C ASP A 654 9.84 -37.46 -0.43
N TYR A 655 9.06 -36.43 -0.13
CA TYR A 655 9.56 -35.09 0.12
C TYR A 655 10.49 -35.02 1.34
N LEU A 656 10.20 -35.77 2.40
CA LEU A 656 11.00 -35.78 3.63
C LEU A 656 12.28 -36.59 3.49
N GLU A 657 12.32 -37.62 2.64
CA GLU A 657 13.58 -38.26 2.25
C GLU A 657 14.52 -37.29 1.54
N GLU A 658 14.03 -36.46 0.60
CA GLU A 658 14.87 -35.44 -0.03
C GLU A 658 15.31 -34.33 0.95
N VAL A 659 14.45 -33.92 1.89
CA VAL A 659 14.85 -32.99 2.96
C VAL A 659 15.93 -33.62 3.85
N ARG A 660 15.81 -34.90 4.20
CA ARG A 660 16.81 -35.62 5.01
C ARG A 660 18.12 -35.90 4.27
N LYS A 661 18.14 -35.89 2.93
CA LYS A 661 19.37 -35.92 2.11
C LYS A 661 20.13 -34.58 2.14
N MET A 662 19.51 -33.49 2.58
CA MET A 662 20.21 -32.22 2.82
C MET A 662 20.90 -32.25 4.18
N ASP A 663 22.11 -32.83 4.24
CA ASP A 663 22.99 -32.80 5.43
C ASP A 663 23.49 -31.36 5.70
N SER A 664 22.58 -30.54 6.22
CA SER A 664 22.76 -29.17 6.66
C SER A 664 21.56 -28.73 7.51
N LYS A 665 21.79 -27.86 8.49
CA LYS A 665 20.74 -27.33 9.38
C LYS A 665 21.21 -26.04 10.05
N LEU A 666 20.32 -25.06 10.19
CA LEU A 666 20.50 -23.97 11.14
C LEU A 666 20.16 -24.54 12.52
N LEU A 667 21.08 -24.45 13.48
CA LEU A 667 20.90 -24.95 14.84
C LEU A 667 20.27 -23.88 15.73
N SER A 668 20.95 -22.73 15.84
CA SER A 668 20.50 -21.62 16.67
C SER A 668 20.98 -20.26 16.17
N VAL A 669 20.33 -19.21 16.67
CA VAL A 669 20.78 -17.82 16.56
C VAL A 669 20.85 -17.22 17.96
N GLU A 670 22.00 -16.74 18.36
CA GLU A 670 22.19 -16.02 19.63
C GLU A 670 22.13 -14.51 19.38
N THR A 671 21.36 -13.80 20.21
CA THR A 671 21.10 -12.37 20.20
C THR A 671 21.20 -11.76 21.60
N SER A 672 22.28 -12.08 22.31
CA SER A 672 22.58 -11.57 23.66
C SER A 672 22.70 -10.04 23.68
N LYS A 673 22.25 -9.44 24.78
CA LYS A 673 21.93 -8.02 24.91
C LYS A 673 23.13 -7.12 24.55
N GLY A 674 23.00 -6.35 23.47
CA GLY A 674 24.05 -5.44 22.99
C GLY A 674 25.25 -6.11 22.29
N LYS A 675 25.24 -7.42 22.07
CA LYS A 675 26.28 -8.16 21.33
C LYS A 675 25.92 -8.28 19.84
N LEU A 676 26.91 -8.60 19.01
CA LEU A 676 26.66 -9.02 17.63
C LEU A 676 25.93 -10.37 17.63
N PRO A 677 24.96 -10.61 16.73
CA PRO A 677 24.35 -11.92 16.59
C PRO A 677 25.35 -12.98 16.14
N LYS A 678 25.19 -14.20 16.67
CA LYS A 678 25.88 -15.41 16.19
C LYS A 678 24.89 -16.31 15.46
N PHE A 679 25.35 -16.98 14.42
CA PHE A 679 24.60 -17.99 13.67
C PHE A 679 25.30 -19.34 13.81
N ASN A 680 24.68 -20.29 14.52
CA ASN A 680 25.18 -21.65 14.70
C ASN A 680 24.51 -22.59 13.68
N TYR A 681 25.30 -23.29 12.87
CA TYR A 681 24.79 -24.18 11.83
C TYR A 681 25.72 -25.38 11.60
N GLU A 682 25.18 -26.42 10.97
CA GLU A 682 25.89 -27.65 10.63
C GLU A 682 25.77 -27.91 9.12
N VAL A 683 26.82 -28.44 8.49
CA VAL A 683 26.86 -28.85 7.07
C VAL A 683 27.76 -30.08 6.91
N GLU A 684 27.26 -31.18 6.34
CA GLU A 684 27.97 -32.46 6.21
C GLU A 684 28.58 -32.93 7.53
N GLY A 685 27.82 -32.77 8.62
CA GLY A 685 28.26 -33.01 10.00
C GLY A 685 29.40 -32.14 10.52
N ASN A 686 29.83 -31.08 9.81
CA ASN A 686 30.78 -30.06 10.30
C ASN A 686 29.99 -28.93 10.97
N GLN A 687 30.41 -28.46 12.15
CA GLN A 687 29.70 -27.41 12.90
C GLN A 687 30.43 -26.06 12.79
N LEU A 688 29.66 -24.98 12.63
CA LEU A 688 30.15 -23.62 12.49
C LEU A 688 29.30 -22.63 13.31
N GLU A 689 29.95 -21.74 14.03
CA GLU A 689 29.40 -20.50 14.56
C GLU A 689 29.94 -19.34 13.72
N LEU A 690 29.07 -18.47 13.21
CA LEU A 690 29.43 -17.23 12.49
C LEU A 690 28.98 -15.99 13.27
N THR A 691 29.91 -15.11 13.61
CA THR A 691 29.65 -13.70 13.97
C THR A 691 30.09 -12.79 12.82
N PHE A 692 29.23 -11.87 12.36
CA PHE A 692 29.54 -10.97 11.24
C PHE A 692 29.38 -9.48 11.60
N GLU A 693 30.33 -8.65 11.18
CA GLU A 693 30.38 -7.21 11.38
C GLU A 693 30.71 -6.46 10.08
N VAL A 694 30.00 -5.35 9.85
CA VAL A 694 30.25 -4.41 8.75
C VAL A 694 30.93 -3.18 9.31
N LEU A 695 32.15 -2.87 8.86
CA LEU A 695 33.02 -1.85 9.46
C LEU A 695 32.87 -0.47 8.79
N LYS A 696 32.91 0.59 9.60
CA LYS A 696 32.80 2.00 9.16
C LYS A 696 33.89 2.41 8.15
N ASN A 697 35.01 1.68 8.10
CA ASN A 697 36.12 1.92 7.17
C ASN A 697 35.92 1.28 5.76
N ASN A 698 34.70 0.88 5.40
CA ASN A 698 34.35 0.20 4.14
C ASN A 698 34.95 -1.23 4.00
N SER A 699 35.13 -1.90 5.14
CA SER A 699 35.57 -3.30 5.24
C SER A 699 34.50 -4.14 5.95
N ILE A 700 34.69 -5.45 5.96
CA ILE A 700 33.87 -6.42 6.69
C ILE A 700 34.78 -7.31 7.53
N LYS A 701 34.22 -7.82 8.63
CA LYS A 701 34.86 -8.79 9.52
C LYS A 701 33.90 -9.95 9.78
N ALA A 702 34.40 -11.17 9.64
CA ALA A 702 33.77 -12.37 10.18
C ALA A 702 34.66 -12.98 11.26
N ILE A 703 34.02 -13.56 12.27
CA ILE A 703 34.66 -14.42 13.26
C ILE A 703 33.95 -15.76 13.20
N PHE A 704 34.71 -16.83 13.05
CA PHE A 704 34.20 -18.20 13.06
C PHE A 704 34.77 -19.00 14.24
N ASN A 705 33.91 -19.80 14.87
CA ASN A 705 34.32 -20.99 15.60
C ASN A 705 33.86 -22.21 14.79
N ALA A 706 34.70 -23.22 14.63
CA ALA A 706 34.42 -24.35 13.72
C ALA A 706 34.95 -25.68 14.23
N GLN A 707 34.14 -26.74 14.09
CA GLN A 707 34.55 -28.13 14.31
C GLN A 707 34.39 -28.89 12.99
N LEU A 708 35.52 -29.11 12.31
CA LEU A 708 35.57 -29.57 10.93
C LEU A 708 36.09 -31.02 10.84
N LYS A 709 35.24 -31.91 10.33
CA LYS A 709 35.57 -33.33 10.03
C LYS A 709 36.38 -33.48 8.72
N ARG A 710 36.36 -32.45 7.88
CA ARG A 710 37.14 -32.34 6.64
C ARG A 710 37.51 -30.88 6.39
N ASP A 711 38.50 -30.63 5.53
CA ASP A 711 38.74 -29.31 4.96
C ASP A 711 37.45 -28.76 4.33
N LEU A 712 37.10 -27.52 4.68
CA LEU A 712 35.86 -26.87 4.28
C LEU A 712 36.16 -25.55 3.57
N SER A 713 35.80 -25.48 2.29
CA SER A 713 35.80 -24.22 1.54
C SER A 713 34.50 -23.45 1.77
N LEU A 714 34.60 -22.14 1.94
CA LEU A 714 33.53 -21.15 1.97
C LEU A 714 33.68 -20.18 0.78
N SER A 715 32.59 -19.72 0.18
CA SER A 715 32.64 -18.81 -0.98
C SER A 715 32.97 -17.36 -0.60
N VAL A 716 33.72 -16.67 -1.48
CA VAL A 716 34.18 -15.29 -1.30
C VAL A 716 34.00 -14.49 -2.61
N PRO A 717 33.08 -13.50 -2.68
CA PRO A 717 32.80 -12.74 -3.90
C PRO A 717 33.91 -11.72 -4.25
N THR A 718 34.93 -12.20 -4.96
CA THR A 718 36.10 -11.43 -5.46
C THR A 718 35.75 -10.32 -6.44
N SER A 719 34.51 -10.25 -6.95
CA SER A 719 34.03 -9.15 -7.79
C SER A 719 33.98 -7.83 -7.02
N ASN A 720 33.36 -7.83 -5.84
CA ASN A 720 33.06 -6.64 -5.04
C ASN A 720 34.09 -6.34 -3.93
N PHE A 721 34.88 -7.33 -3.52
CA PHE A 721 35.81 -7.25 -2.41
C PHE A 721 37.27 -7.53 -2.83
N THR A 722 38.19 -7.03 -2.02
CA THR A 722 39.67 -7.09 -2.17
C THR A 722 40.30 -7.18 -0.77
N ASP A 723 41.62 -7.26 -0.69
CA ASP A 723 42.40 -7.16 0.54
C ASP A 723 41.97 -8.27 1.55
N PHE A 724 41.80 -9.49 1.03
CA PHE A 724 41.36 -10.67 1.79
C PHE A 724 42.46 -11.17 2.73
N THR A 725 42.13 -11.33 4.01
CA THR A 725 43.01 -11.93 5.01
C THR A 725 42.23 -12.85 5.93
N ALA A 726 42.79 -14.02 6.23
CA ALA A 726 42.26 -14.99 7.18
C ALA A 726 43.34 -15.40 8.18
N SER A 727 42.98 -15.64 9.44
CA SER A 727 43.92 -16.10 10.47
C SER A 727 44.18 -17.62 10.43
N VAL A 728 43.29 -18.38 9.76
CA VAL A 728 43.42 -19.82 9.52
C VAL A 728 42.93 -20.11 8.10
N GLY A 729 43.59 -21.05 7.41
CA GLY A 729 43.24 -21.44 6.05
C GLY A 729 43.72 -20.46 4.97
N THR A 730 43.41 -20.77 3.71
CA THR A 730 43.90 -20.01 2.54
C THR A 730 42.76 -19.47 1.70
N VAL A 731 42.93 -18.27 1.13
CA VAL A 731 41.96 -17.64 0.22
C VAL A 731 42.52 -17.65 -1.19
N LEU A 732 41.92 -18.44 -2.08
CA LEU A 732 42.33 -18.61 -3.48
C LEU A 732 41.10 -18.79 -4.38
N ASP A 733 41.11 -18.19 -5.57
CA ASP A 733 40.08 -18.32 -6.61
C ASP A 733 38.62 -18.15 -6.13
N GLY A 734 38.41 -17.22 -5.19
CA GLY A 734 37.08 -16.96 -4.62
C GLY A 734 36.58 -18.00 -3.61
N LYS A 735 37.48 -18.83 -3.09
CA LYS A 735 37.24 -19.79 -2.02
C LYS A 735 38.16 -19.49 -0.84
N TRP A 736 37.63 -19.51 0.36
CA TRP A 736 38.42 -19.57 1.60
C TRP A 736 38.33 -20.98 2.16
N THR A 737 39.44 -21.73 2.18
CA THR A 737 39.47 -23.11 2.65
C THR A 737 40.10 -23.19 4.04
N ILE A 738 39.31 -23.63 5.01
CA ILE A 738 39.73 -23.89 6.39
C ILE A 738 40.05 -25.38 6.50
N PRO A 739 41.22 -25.79 7.02
CA PRO A 739 41.60 -27.19 7.17
C PRO A 739 40.76 -27.90 8.24
N ALA A 740 40.70 -29.24 8.18
CA ALA A 740 40.06 -30.06 9.21
C ALA A 740 40.58 -29.78 10.63
N GLY A 741 39.78 -30.12 11.65
CA GLY A 741 40.09 -29.92 13.07
C GLY A 741 39.13 -28.95 13.78
N SER A 742 39.41 -28.70 15.07
CA SER A 742 38.71 -27.70 15.88
C SER A 742 39.49 -26.39 15.85
N HIS A 743 38.79 -25.30 15.51
CA HIS A 743 39.38 -23.97 15.32
C HIS A 743 38.51 -22.91 15.99
N GLU A 744 39.09 -22.07 16.83
CA GLU A 744 38.38 -21.02 17.55
C GLU A 744 38.87 -19.62 17.14
N ASN A 745 37.97 -18.64 17.22
CA ASN A 745 38.22 -17.23 16.96
C ASN A 745 38.92 -16.99 15.60
N ILE A 746 38.54 -17.74 14.56
CA ILE A 746 39.08 -17.57 13.22
C ILE A 746 38.62 -16.23 12.67
N ASN A 747 39.53 -15.29 12.46
CA ASN A 747 39.22 -13.97 11.92
C ASN A 747 39.38 -13.98 10.40
N PHE A 748 38.35 -13.54 9.68
CA PHE A 748 38.42 -13.21 8.25
C PHE A 748 38.07 -11.73 8.06
N THR A 749 38.83 -11.00 7.26
CA THR A 749 38.48 -9.63 6.84
C THR A 749 38.66 -9.43 5.35
N ALA A 750 37.84 -8.54 4.79
CA ALA A 750 37.92 -8.12 3.40
C ALA A 750 37.46 -6.66 3.26
N LYS A 751 37.93 -5.97 2.22
CA LYS A 751 37.65 -4.56 1.97
C LYS A 751 36.84 -4.41 0.69
N ARG A 752 35.81 -3.57 0.70
CA ARG A 752 34.98 -3.32 -0.48
C ARG A 752 35.73 -2.41 -1.47
N LYS A 753 35.81 -2.81 -2.75
CA LYS A 753 36.54 -2.07 -3.79
C LYS A 753 36.00 -0.65 -4.01
N SER A 754 34.68 -0.48 -4.02
CA SER A 754 34.02 0.82 -4.20
C SER A 754 33.86 1.57 -2.87
N LYS A 755 34.23 2.87 -2.84
CA LYS A 755 34.01 3.75 -1.68
C LYS A 755 32.52 3.89 -1.30
N LEU A 756 32.25 4.12 -0.02
CA LEU A 756 30.90 4.41 0.49
C LEU A 756 30.35 5.71 -0.10
N LYS A 757 29.09 5.67 -0.55
CA LYS A 757 28.28 6.85 -0.85
C LYS A 757 27.66 7.37 0.45
N LYS A 758 27.50 8.69 0.58
CA LYS A 758 26.77 9.31 1.71
C LYS A 758 25.32 8.83 1.70
N VAL A 759 24.88 8.23 2.80
CA VAL A 759 23.52 7.71 2.97
C VAL A 759 22.59 8.69 3.68
N HIS A 760 21.30 8.45 3.54
CA HIS A 760 20.27 9.11 4.32
C HIS A 760 20.22 8.52 5.73
N THR A 761 20.29 9.36 6.76
CA THR A 761 20.21 8.95 8.18
C THR A 761 19.27 9.85 8.98
N ALA A 762 18.38 10.58 8.27
CA ALA A 762 17.46 11.53 8.90
C ALA A 762 16.42 10.78 9.76
N GLY A 763 16.09 11.34 10.92
CA GLY A 763 15.11 10.79 11.85
C GLY A 763 15.65 9.74 12.83
N VAL A 764 16.71 8.99 12.49
CA VAL A 764 17.28 7.92 13.36
C VAL A 764 17.77 8.49 14.69
N ASN A 765 18.53 9.60 14.63
CA ASN A 765 19.07 10.27 15.81
C ASN A 765 18.04 11.14 16.56
N SER A 766 16.82 11.30 16.04
CA SER A 766 15.73 12.05 16.68
C SER A 766 14.60 11.16 17.21
N ALA A 767 14.70 9.84 17.02
CA ALA A 767 13.84 8.89 17.73
C ALA A 767 14.26 8.83 19.21
N PRO A 768 13.33 8.70 20.17
CA PRO A 768 13.65 8.45 21.57
C PRO A 768 14.56 7.23 21.74
N ARG A 769 15.40 7.28 22.79
CA ARG A 769 16.27 6.16 23.18
C ARG A 769 15.48 4.88 23.42
N GLU A 770 16.09 3.74 23.14
CA GLU A 770 15.53 2.42 23.46
C GLU A 770 15.27 2.29 24.97
N ASN A 771 14.05 1.89 25.32
CA ASN A 771 13.60 1.59 26.68
C ASN A 771 13.03 0.17 26.73
N LEU A 772 13.69 -0.68 27.52
CA LEU A 772 13.32 -2.09 27.74
C LEU A 772 12.67 -2.32 29.12
N LEU A 773 12.39 -1.27 29.89
CA LEU A 773 11.72 -1.37 31.19
C LEU A 773 10.25 -1.78 31.02
N GLY A 774 9.77 -2.66 31.91
CA GLY A 774 8.44 -3.26 31.83
C GLY A 774 7.30 -2.22 31.86
N GLN A 775 6.48 -2.19 30.81
CA GLN A 775 5.35 -1.27 30.67
C GLN A 775 4.13 -1.82 31.42
N LYS A 776 3.47 -1.05 32.29
CA LYS A 776 2.31 -1.52 33.07
C LYS A 776 1.18 -2.02 32.15
N VAL A 777 0.62 -3.20 32.43
CA VAL A 777 -0.63 -3.67 31.82
C VAL A 777 -1.78 -2.81 32.36
N GLN A 778 -2.53 -2.17 31.45
CA GLN A 778 -3.68 -1.33 31.81
C GLN A 778 -4.96 -1.84 31.16
N TRP A 779 -6.04 -1.91 31.93
CA TRP A 779 -7.37 -2.31 31.49
C TRP A 779 -8.36 -1.17 31.78
N SER A 780 -9.07 -0.70 30.76
CA SER A 780 -10.21 0.20 30.92
C SER A 780 -11.51 -0.57 30.72
N LYS A 781 -12.54 -0.27 31.51
CA LYS A 781 -13.88 -0.81 31.28
C LYS A 781 -14.40 -0.26 29.94
N ALA A 782 -15.02 -1.11 29.13
CA ALA A 782 -15.69 -0.68 27.91
C ALA A 782 -16.83 0.30 28.23
N ASN A 783 -17.08 1.27 27.36
CA ASN A 783 -18.19 2.21 27.55
C ASN A 783 -19.55 1.54 27.26
N ASP A 784 -20.66 2.18 27.67
CA ASP A 784 -21.99 1.57 27.58
C ASP A 784 -22.41 1.25 26.13
N ALA A 785 -21.95 2.01 25.14
CA ALA A 785 -22.20 1.71 23.74
C ALA A 785 -21.39 0.49 23.25
N GLU A 786 -20.14 0.35 23.68
CA GLU A 786 -19.32 -0.86 23.43
C GLU A 786 -19.89 -2.10 24.14
N GLN A 787 -20.26 -1.99 25.41
CA GLN A 787 -20.86 -3.06 26.20
C GLN A 787 -22.22 -3.50 25.61
N LYS A 788 -23.05 -2.56 25.16
CA LYS A 788 -24.32 -2.85 24.47
C LYS A 788 -24.09 -3.42 23.07
N LYS A 789 -23.07 -2.94 22.33
CA LYS A 789 -22.64 -3.50 21.03
C LYS A 789 -22.17 -4.95 21.18
N ALA A 790 -21.53 -5.29 22.30
CA ALA A 790 -21.02 -6.62 22.61
C ALA A 790 -22.10 -7.71 22.69
N GLY A 791 -23.36 -7.36 22.97
CA GLY A 791 -24.50 -8.28 22.93
C GLY A 791 -24.44 -9.44 23.94
N MET A 792 -23.71 -9.27 25.03
CA MET A 792 -23.58 -10.24 26.13
C MET A 792 -24.69 -10.06 27.17
N ASP A 793 -24.91 -11.07 28.01
CA ASP A 793 -25.74 -10.95 29.22
C ASP A 793 -25.10 -9.97 30.23
N GLN A 794 -25.93 -9.30 31.05
CA GLN A 794 -25.51 -8.33 32.05
C GLN A 794 -24.61 -8.90 33.16
N ALA A 795 -24.53 -10.22 33.30
CA ALA A 795 -23.55 -10.91 34.15
C ALA A 795 -22.08 -10.73 33.70
N TYR A 796 -21.84 -10.27 32.47
CA TYR A 796 -20.50 -10.15 31.88
C TYR A 796 -20.12 -8.71 31.55
N THR A 797 -18.91 -8.28 31.93
CA THR A 797 -18.37 -6.94 31.65
C THR A 797 -17.17 -7.01 30.71
N LEU A 798 -17.16 -6.17 29.68
CA LEU A 798 -16.07 -6.03 28.71
C LEU A 798 -15.04 -4.99 29.16
N TYR A 799 -13.77 -5.28 28.91
CA TYR A 799 -12.63 -4.39 29.15
C TYR A 799 -11.70 -4.33 27.93
N ASN A 800 -11.12 -3.17 27.67
CA ASN A 800 -10.12 -2.90 26.64
C ASN A 800 -8.73 -2.80 27.27
N ALA A 801 -7.68 -3.33 26.62
CA ALA A 801 -6.29 -3.16 27.07
C ALA A 801 -5.63 -1.92 26.45
N GLU A 802 -4.77 -1.22 27.21
CA GLU A 802 -3.65 -0.50 26.58
C GLU A 802 -2.56 -1.51 26.22
N VAL A 803 -2.45 -1.83 24.92
CA VAL A 803 -1.39 -2.67 24.38
C VAL A 803 -0.03 -1.97 24.50
N PRO A 804 1.08 -2.70 24.72
CA PRO A 804 2.39 -2.07 24.91
C PRO A 804 2.83 -1.32 23.66
N LYS A 805 3.59 -0.25 23.86
CA LYS A 805 4.27 0.51 22.80
C LYS A 805 5.58 -0.18 22.41
N ASP A 806 6.12 0.15 21.23
CA ASP A 806 7.46 -0.31 20.87
C ASP A 806 8.53 0.28 21.82
N ILE A 807 9.76 -0.24 21.75
CA ILE A 807 10.84 0.15 22.68
C ILE A 807 11.27 1.62 22.58
N HIS A 808 10.75 2.39 21.63
CA HIS A 808 10.98 3.84 21.52
C HIS A 808 9.74 4.65 21.95
N GLY A 809 8.62 3.99 22.27
CA GLY A 809 7.36 4.61 22.71
C GLY A 809 6.27 4.74 21.64
N ARG A 810 6.41 4.11 20.46
CA ARG A 810 5.40 4.21 19.38
C ARG A 810 4.22 3.27 19.59
N LYS A 811 3.03 3.68 19.12
CA LYS A 811 1.91 2.75 18.90
C LYS A 811 2.26 1.77 17.77
N GLN A 812 2.29 0.48 18.08
CA GLN A 812 2.67 -0.60 17.15
C GLN A 812 1.44 -1.36 16.61
N LEU A 813 1.64 -2.37 15.76
CA LEU A 813 0.59 -3.31 15.35
C LEU A 813 0.64 -4.53 16.26
N PHE A 814 -0.08 -4.44 17.38
CA PHE A 814 -0.17 -5.49 18.38
C PHE A 814 -1.34 -6.43 18.05
N GLU A 815 -1.04 -7.51 17.32
CA GLU A 815 -1.97 -8.60 17.00
C GLU A 815 -1.65 -9.80 17.91
N PRO A 816 -2.27 -9.95 19.11
CA PRO A 816 -1.97 -11.02 20.06
C PRO A 816 -2.71 -12.30 19.69
N LEU A 817 -2.01 -13.25 19.07
CA LEU A 817 -2.63 -14.45 18.48
C LEU A 817 -2.17 -15.76 19.11
N GLY A 818 -0.96 -15.79 19.70
CA GLY A 818 -0.65 -16.73 20.78
C GLY A 818 -0.75 -16.01 22.11
N ILE A 819 -1.49 -16.61 23.06
CA ILE A 819 -1.55 -16.19 24.46
C ILE A 819 -1.58 -17.47 25.30
N GLU A 820 -0.73 -17.57 26.31
CA GLU A 820 -0.72 -18.65 27.30
C GLU A 820 -0.22 -18.11 28.65
N PHE A 821 -0.70 -18.68 29.75
CA PHE A 821 -0.28 -18.35 31.11
C PHE A 821 0.52 -19.49 31.71
N LEU A 822 1.68 -19.19 32.29
CA LEU A 822 2.42 -20.15 33.13
C LEU A 822 1.77 -20.25 34.51
N ASN A 823 1.36 -19.11 35.07
CA ASN A 823 0.71 -19.00 36.37
C ASN A 823 -0.03 -17.63 36.46
N LYS A 824 -0.52 -17.28 37.66
CA LYS A 824 -1.25 -16.03 37.94
C LYS A 824 -0.45 -14.74 37.74
N ASP A 825 0.89 -14.82 37.72
CA ASP A 825 1.80 -13.66 37.68
C ASP A 825 2.58 -13.58 36.36
N ILE A 826 2.65 -14.68 35.60
CA ILE A 826 3.48 -14.82 34.38
C ILE A 826 2.67 -15.36 33.19
N ALA A 827 2.73 -14.64 32.07
CA ALA A 827 2.12 -15.02 30.80
C ALA A 827 3.01 -14.68 29.60
N PHE A 828 2.76 -15.31 28.46
CA PHE A 828 3.43 -15.00 27.19
C PHE A 828 2.42 -14.69 26.09
N VAL A 829 2.78 -13.73 25.23
CA VAL A 829 1.97 -13.27 24.10
C VAL A 829 2.83 -13.18 22.85
N THR A 830 2.57 -14.05 21.86
CA THR A 830 3.15 -13.90 20.53
C THR A 830 2.26 -13.01 19.66
N THR A 831 2.93 -12.15 18.88
CA THR A 831 2.25 -11.29 17.91
C THR A 831 2.83 -11.45 16.53
N ARG A 832 2.06 -11.04 15.52
CA ARG A 832 2.48 -11.14 14.12
C ARG A 832 3.58 -10.16 13.71
N THR A 833 3.58 -8.94 14.27
CA THR A 833 4.44 -7.82 13.84
C THR A 833 5.05 -6.99 14.96
N ALA A 834 4.69 -7.24 16.23
CA ALA A 834 5.23 -6.54 17.40
C ALA A 834 6.19 -7.41 18.24
N GLY A 835 6.60 -8.58 17.73
CA GLY A 835 7.45 -9.54 18.45
C GLY A 835 6.68 -10.39 19.47
N VAL A 836 7.41 -10.94 20.44
CA VAL A 836 6.88 -11.75 21.55
C VAL A 836 7.08 -11.01 22.86
N TRP A 837 6.07 -11.01 23.71
CA TRP A 837 6.05 -10.28 24.98
C TRP A 837 5.83 -11.24 26.16
N LYS A 838 6.58 -11.05 27.23
CA LYS A 838 6.39 -11.72 28.53
C LYS A 838 5.67 -10.73 29.44
N VAL A 839 4.58 -11.15 30.07
CA VAL A 839 3.96 -10.42 31.18
C VAL A 839 4.54 -10.98 32.47
N VAL A 840 5.04 -10.11 33.34
CA VAL A 840 5.47 -10.47 34.71
C VAL A 840 4.91 -9.43 35.67
N ASN A 841 4.13 -9.86 36.67
CA ASN A 841 3.57 -8.99 37.72
C ASN A 841 2.89 -7.73 37.17
N ASP A 842 1.93 -7.92 36.26
CA ASP A 842 1.17 -6.87 35.55
C ASP A 842 2.05 -5.86 34.77
N LYS A 843 3.22 -6.30 34.25
CA LYS A 843 4.08 -5.51 33.34
C LYS A 843 4.46 -6.29 32.08
N TRP A 844 4.33 -5.65 30.92
CA TRP A 844 4.79 -6.08 29.60
C TRP A 844 6.29 -5.87 29.42
N PHE A 845 7.03 -6.95 29.14
CA PHE A 845 8.42 -6.92 28.69
C PHE A 845 8.52 -7.46 27.26
N LEU A 846 9.34 -6.84 26.41
CA LEU A 846 9.63 -7.36 25.07
C LEU A 846 10.59 -8.55 25.21
N PHE A 847 10.03 -9.75 25.15
CA PHE A 847 10.79 -11.00 25.33
C PHE A 847 11.64 -11.32 24.10
N SER A 848 11.14 -11.07 22.89
CA SER A 848 11.92 -11.34 21.67
C SER A 848 11.40 -10.57 20.45
N GLU A 849 12.31 -9.93 19.71
CA GLU A 849 12.00 -9.17 18.48
C GLU A 849 12.27 -9.98 17.19
N GLY A 850 11.73 -9.50 16.06
CA GLY A 850 12.20 -9.91 14.73
C GLY A 850 11.58 -11.17 14.12
N HIS A 851 10.44 -11.65 14.63
CA HIS A 851 9.73 -12.84 14.13
C HIS A 851 8.86 -12.54 12.90
N TYR A 852 8.43 -13.58 12.16
CA TYR A 852 7.61 -13.45 10.95
C TYR A 852 6.21 -14.05 11.13
N ASP A 853 5.22 -13.20 11.42
CA ASP A 853 3.80 -13.56 11.55
C ASP A 853 3.60 -14.73 12.56
N SER A 854 4.04 -14.56 13.82
CA SER A 854 3.82 -15.59 14.86
C SER A 854 2.36 -15.68 15.30
N LEU A 855 1.80 -16.89 15.35
CA LEU A 855 0.37 -17.17 15.56
C LEU A 855 0.04 -18.02 16.79
N GLY A 856 1.04 -18.59 17.45
CA GLY A 856 0.84 -19.46 18.62
C GLY A 856 2.12 -19.70 19.37
N LEU A 857 2.00 -20.28 20.57
CA LEU A 857 3.11 -20.64 21.43
C LEU A 857 2.74 -21.79 22.37
N VAL A 858 3.76 -22.46 22.89
CA VAL A 858 3.71 -23.41 24.01
C VAL A 858 4.79 -23.00 25.02
N ILE A 859 4.43 -22.87 26.29
CA ILE A 859 5.39 -22.63 27.38
C ILE A 859 6.08 -23.94 27.79
N GLU A 860 7.42 -23.94 27.87
CA GLU A 860 8.20 -25.04 28.47
C GLU A 860 8.64 -24.71 29.91
N SER A 861 8.97 -23.46 30.21
CA SER A 861 9.32 -22.96 31.54
C SER A 861 9.13 -21.42 31.62
N GLU A 862 9.46 -20.80 32.76
CA GLU A 862 9.49 -19.33 32.88
C GLU A 862 10.46 -18.64 31.90
N ASN A 863 11.48 -19.37 31.43
CA ASN A 863 12.55 -18.86 30.59
C ASN A 863 12.64 -19.57 29.22
N SER A 864 11.80 -20.57 28.92
CA SER A 864 11.75 -21.23 27.61
C SER A 864 10.32 -21.36 27.09
N ILE A 865 10.10 -20.94 25.84
CA ILE A 865 8.85 -21.15 25.10
C ILE A 865 9.17 -21.62 23.68
N VAL A 866 8.27 -22.37 23.06
CA VAL A 866 8.32 -22.68 21.62
C VAL A 866 7.22 -21.90 20.90
N ILE A 867 7.60 -21.08 19.93
CA ILE A 867 6.66 -20.28 19.13
C ILE A 867 6.43 -20.88 17.75
N GLY A 868 5.22 -20.69 17.23
CA GLY A 868 4.88 -20.93 15.83
C GLY A 868 4.95 -19.64 15.04
N GLU A 869 5.84 -19.56 14.06
CA GLU A 869 5.92 -18.49 13.06
C GLU A 869 5.85 -19.08 11.64
N LYS A 870 5.61 -18.26 10.61
CA LYS A 870 5.44 -18.76 9.23
C LYS A 870 6.60 -19.63 8.71
N PRO A 871 7.87 -19.30 9.01
CA PRO A 871 8.98 -20.21 8.78
C PRO A 871 8.83 -21.59 9.44
N GLY A 872 8.34 -21.70 10.67
CA GLY A 872 8.44 -22.94 11.42
C GLY A 872 8.32 -22.77 12.93
N LEU A 873 8.87 -23.74 13.66
CA LEU A 873 8.92 -23.71 15.13
C LEU A 873 10.29 -23.21 15.60
N THR A 874 10.28 -22.18 16.44
CA THR A 874 11.47 -21.59 17.06
C THR A 874 11.33 -21.67 18.58
N ARG A 875 12.26 -22.33 19.29
CA ARG A 875 12.38 -22.25 20.75
C ARG A 875 13.10 -20.95 21.12
N LEU A 876 12.59 -20.22 22.09
CA LEU A 876 13.13 -18.95 22.57
C LEU A 876 13.51 -19.13 24.05
N ILE A 877 14.80 -18.95 24.35
CA ILE A 877 15.40 -19.19 25.67
C ILE A 877 16.00 -17.89 26.20
N ASP A 878 15.66 -17.58 27.44
CA ASP A 878 16.20 -16.49 28.27
C ASP A 878 17.23 -17.10 29.25
N SER A 879 18.52 -17.01 28.89
CA SER A 879 19.59 -17.75 29.57
C SER A 879 20.09 -17.10 30.86
N ASP A 880 19.78 -15.83 31.12
CA ASP A 880 20.21 -15.09 32.32
C ASP A 880 19.05 -14.59 33.23
N GLY A 881 17.80 -14.67 32.75
CA GLY A 881 16.60 -14.31 33.49
C GLY A 881 16.21 -12.84 33.41
N ASP A 882 16.83 -12.05 32.53
CA ASP A 882 16.55 -10.61 32.42
C ASP A 882 15.23 -10.27 31.71
N ASN A 883 14.49 -11.29 31.24
CA ASN A 883 13.25 -11.26 30.46
C ASN A 883 13.47 -10.95 28.97
N TRP A 884 14.62 -11.33 28.45
CA TRP A 884 14.99 -11.29 27.03
C TRP A 884 15.44 -12.68 26.56
N ALA A 885 14.81 -13.21 25.52
CA ALA A 885 15.26 -14.44 24.88
C ALA A 885 16.54 -14.20 24.08
N ASP A 886 17.67 -14.43 24.72
CA ASP A 886 19.00 -14.26 24.14
C ASP A 886 19.36 -15.39 23.16
N LYS A 887 18.80 -16.60 23.33
CA LYS A 887 19.05 -17.74 22.42
C LYS A 887 17.77 -18.18 21.71
N ARG A 888 17.91 -18.55 20.43
CA ARG A 888 16.81 -19.02 19.57
C ARG A 888 17.21 -20.33 18.91
N GLU A 889 16.47 -21.41 19.10
CA GLU A 889 16.78 -22.73 18.51
C GLU A 889 15.74 -23.09 17.44
N ASN A 890 16.20 -23.63 16.32
CA ASN A 890 15.36 -24.04 15.19
C ASN A 890 14.85 -25.47 15.44
N ILE A 891 13.55 -25.62 15.74
CA ILE A 891 12.95 -26.92 16.07
C ILE A 891 12.37 -27.59 14.82
N SER A 892 11.86 -26.81 13.86
CA SER A 892 11.42 -27.37 12.57
C SER A 892 11.35 -26.31 11.47
N ASP A 893 12.07 -26.55 10.39
CA ASP A 893 11.98 -25.86 9.10
C ASP A 893 11.72 -26.81 7.91
N GLN A 894 11.41 -28.09 8.19
CA GLN A 894 11.43 -29.23 7.25
C GLN A 894 10.20 -29.29 6.31
N PHE A 895 9.65 -28.13 5.95
CA PHE A 895 8.53 -27.97 5.03
C PHE A 895 8.75 -26.75 4.13
N ARG A 896 8.12 -26.75 2.94
CA ARG A 896 8.41 -25.73 1.94
C ARG A 896 7.82 -24.39 2.36
N PHE A 897 8.57 -23.30 2.17
CA PHE A 897 8.09 -21.93 2.41
C PHE A 897 8.37 -21.05 1.19
N SER A 898 7.47 -20.08 0.92
CA SER A 898 7.59 -19.16 -0.22
C SER A 898 7.47 -17.67 0.14
N GLY A 899 7.32 -17.34 1.43
CA GLY A 899 7.01 -15.98 1.89
C GLY A 899 5.55 -15.54 1.68
N ASN A 900 4.71 -16.36 1.04
CA ASN A 900 3.32 -16.02 0.71
C ASN A 900 2.47 -15.70 1.96
N TYR A 901 1.57 -14.72 1.83
CA TYR A 901 0.72 -14.27 2.95
C TYR A 901 -0.16 -15.36 3.58
N HIS A 902 -0.63 -16.35 2.81
CA HIS A 902 -1.50 -17.40 3.35
C HIS A 902 -0.76 -18.64 3.86
N GLU A 903 0.57 -18.72 3.69
CA GLU A 903 1.37 -19.82 4.28
C GLU A 903 1.58 -19.61 5.77
N TYR A 904 0.48 -19.77 6.52
CA TYR A 904 0.45 -19.76 7.97
C TYR A 904 0.82 -21.12 8.55
N LEU A 905 1.55 -21.06 9.66
CA LEU A 905 1.67 -22.14 10.62
C LEU A 905 0.72 -21.83 11.78
N HIS A 906 -0.23 -22.72 12.06
CA HIS A 906 -1.16 -22.58 13.19
C HIS A 906 -0.83 -23.63 14.27
N GLY A 907 -0.75 -23.16 15.52
CA GLY A 907 -0.08 -23.88 16.62
C GLY A 907 1.24 -23.18 17.02
N PRO A 908 2.17 -23.85 17.70
CA PRO A 908 2.11 -25.25 18.11
C PRO A 908 1.09 -25.51 19.23
N ILE A 909 0.83 -26.80 19.49
CA ILE A 909 0.30 -27.32 20.76
C ILE A 909 1.23 -28.41 21.29
N SER A 910 1.34 -28.55 22.61
CA SER A 910 2.09 -29.65 23.25
C SER A 910 1.32 -30.97 23.10
N TYR A 911 1.96 -32.02 22.59
CA TYR A 911 1.34 -33.33 22.37
C TYR A 911 2.36 -34.46 22.47
N LYS A 912 2.10 -35.45 23.33
CA LYS A 912 2.90 -36.70 23.47
C LYS A 912 4.43 -36.50 23.51
N GLY A 913 4.89 -35.47 24.21
CA GLY A 913 6.33 -35.16 24.38
C GLY A 913 6.91 -34.19 23.34
N GLY A 914 6.20 -33.94 22.24
CA GLY A 914 6.57 -32.99 21.19
C GLY A 914 5.47 -31.96 20.90
N TYR A 915 5.41 -31.52 19.65
CA TYR A 915 4.56 -30.43 19.17
C TYR A 915 3.76 -30.84 17.94
N LEU A 916 2.48 -30.47 17.90
CA LEU A 916 1.65 -30.50 16.69
C LEU A 916 1.40 -29.10 16.15
N TYR A 917 1.38 -28.96 14.82
CA TYR A 917 0.99 -27.74 14.13
C TYR A 917 0.43 -28.01 12.73
N ASN A 918 -0.35 -27.06 12.21
CA ASN A 918 -0.98 -27.14 10.89
C ASN A 918 -0.32 -26.18 9.89
N LEU A 919 -0.18 -26.63 8.64
CA LEU A 919 0.32 -25.84 7.52
C LEU A 919 -0.80 -25.49 6.54
N ASN A 920 -1.12 -24.20 6.45
CA ASN A 920 -2.17 -23.65 5.58
C ASN A 920 -1.80 -23.78 4.08
N LEU A 921 -2.81 -23.92 3.21
CA LEU A 921 -2.62 -23.83 1.75
C LEU A 921 -2.23 -22.41 1.31
N THR A 922 -1.72 -22.29 0.10
CA THR A 922 -1.19 -21.06 -0.47
C THR A 922 -2.18 -20.39 -1.42
N HIS A 923 -2.36 -19.08 -1.30
CA HIS A 923 -3.23 -18.28 -2.16
C HIS A 923 -2.43 -17.51 -3.23
N ASN A 924 -2.90 -17.49 -4.47
CA ASN A 924 -2.28 -16.74 -5.59
C ASN A 924 -0.77 -16.99 -5.80
N LEU A 925 -0.26 -18.17 -5.44
CA LEU A 925 1.08 -18.61 -5.81
C LEU A 925 1.11 -18.97 -7.30
N PRO A 926 2.11 -18.52 -8.09
CA PRO A 926 2.15 -18.81 -9.52
C PRO A 926 2.16 -20.31 -9.81
N SER A 927 1.34 -20.75 -10.76
CA SER A 927 1.24 -22.16 -11.20
C SER A 927 0.90 -23.19 -10.09
N ASN A 928 0.27 -22.79 -8.98
CA ASN A 928 -0.07 -23.71 -7.89
C ASN A 928 -1.20 -24.69 -8.24
N TYR A 929 -1.11 -25.94 -7.75
CA TYR A 929 -2.16 -26.95 -7.90
C TYR A 929 -3.31 -26.70 -6.93
N LYS A 930 -4.56 -26.93 -7.36
CA LYS A 930 -5.78 -26.63 -6.59
C LYS A 930 -6.84 -27.75 -6.60
N ALA A 931 -6.51 -28.92 -7.15
CA ALA A 931 -7.47 -30.02 -7.44
C ALA A 931 -8.73 -29.63 -8.26
N GLY A 932 -8.70 -28.50 -8.96
CA GLY A 932 -9.85 -27.92 -9.68
C GLY A 932 -10.61 -26.82 -8.91
N GLY A 933 -10.17 -26.47 -7.71
CA GLY A 933 -10.60 -25.28 -6.97
C GLY A 933 -10.05 -23.97 -7.54
N ASN A 934 -10.59 -22.83 -7.09
CA ASN A 934 -10.36 -21.52 -7.72
C ASN A 934 -9.23 -20.68 -7.08
N PHE A 935 -9.09 -20.67 -5.75
CA PHE A 935 -8.29 -19.68 -5.02
C PHE A 935 -7.09 -20.32 -4.31
N MET A 936 -7.35 -21.22 -3.35
CA MET A 936 -6.33 -21.88 -2.53
C MET A 936 -5.67 -23.05 -3.29
N GLY A 937 -4.38 -23.27 -3.04
CA GLY A 937 -3.60 -24.31 -3.73
C GLY A 937 -2.28 -24.64 -3.03
N THR A 938 -1.46 -25.51 -3.62
CA THR A 938 -0.13 -25.90 -3.12
C THR A 938 0.94 -25.81 -4.22
N GLY A 939 2.18 -25.60 -3.81
CA GLY A 939 3.39 -25.81 -4.62
C GLY A 939 4.19 -27.04 -4.18
N GLY A 940 3.52 -27.99 -3.52
CA GLY A 940 4.13 -29.11 -2.79
C GLY A 940 4.89 -28.66 -1.54
N GLY A 941 5.43 -29.63 -0.80
CA GLY A 941 6.18 -29.43 0.43
C GLY A 941 5.31 -29.23 1.68
N LEU A 942 4.27 -30.05 1.82
CA LEU A 942 3.43 -30.26 3.00
C LEU A 942 2.43 -29.13 3.33
N LYS A 943 1.95 -28.40 2.33
CA LYS A 943 0.81 -27.48 2.53
C LYS A 943 -0.51 -28.26 2.55
N GLY A 944 -1.38 -27.99 3.52
CA GLY A 944 -2.61 -28.75 3.76
C GLY A 944 -2.43 -29.98 4.66
N TRP A 945 -1.34 -30.02 5.44
CA TRP A 945 -0.99 -31.09 6.38
C TRP A 945 -0.94 -30.61 7.83
N MET A 946 -1.28 -31.51 8.76
CA MET A 946 -0.85 -31.43 10.16
C MET A 946 0.47 -32.17 10.30
N CYS A 947 1.41 -31.56 11.01
CA CYS A 947 2.77 -32.07 11.21
C CYS A 947 3.06 -32.27 12.71
N TYR A 948 3.90 -33.25 13.02
CA TYR A 948 4.45 -33.51 14.35
C TYR A 948 5.96 -33.34 14.32
N VAL A 949 6.52 -32.73 15.37
CA VAL A 949 7.96 -32.72 15.64
C VAL A 949 8.18 -32.91 17.14
N ASP A 950 9.19 -33.71 17.53
CA ASP A 950 9.57 -33.83 18.94
C ASP A 950 10.44 -32.65 19.42
N LYS A 951 11.02 -32.75 20.62
CA LYS A 951 11.86 -31.71 21.21
C LYS A 951 13.27 -31.61 20.62
N ASP A 952 13.70 -32.66 19.90
CA ASP A 952 15.03 -32.82 19.31
C ASP A 952 15.06 -32.49 17.81
N GLY A 953 13.88 -32.32 17.20
CA GLY A 953 13.69 -31.90 15.81
C GLY A 953 13.31 -33.02 14.83
N ASN A 954 12.97 -34.22 15.32
CA ASN A 954 12.56 -35.33 14.45
C ASN A 954 11.14 -35.09 13.92
N PHE A 955 11.04 -34.77 12.64
CA PHE A 955 9.80 -34.36 11.98
C PHE A 955 9.04 -35.55 11.36
N SER A 956 7.71 -35.50 11.39
CA SER A 956 6.84 -36.41 10.65
C SER A 956 5.50 -35.76 10.29
N THR A 957 4.83 -36.29 9.26
CA THR A 957 3.43 -35.96 8.96
C THR A 957 2.48 -36.66 9.95
N PHE A 958 1.36 -35.99 10.28
CA PHE A 958 0.37 -36.51 11.22
C PHE A 958 -0.98 -36.81 10.56
N ALA A 959 -1.54 -35.85 9.81
CA ALA A 959 -2.82 -35.99 9.11
C ALA A 959 -2.86 -35.03 7.89
N ASN A 960 -3.81 -35.21 6.98
CA ASN A 960 -3.91 -34.41 5.75
C ASN A 960 -5.37 -34.04 5.41
N GLY A 961 -5.54 -33.27 4.34
CA GLY A 961 -6.85 -32.79 3.91
C GLY A 961 -7.26 -31.45 4.51
N PHE A 962 -6.31 -30.72 5.13
CA PHE A 962 -6.56 -29.39 5.66
C PHE A 962 -6.53 -28.33 4.55
N ARG A 963 -7.28 -27.25 4.72
CA ARG A 963 -7.32 -26.13 3.78
C ARG A 963 -6.69 -24.88 4.37
N SER A 964 -7.30 -24.31 5.40
CA SER A 964 -6.88 -23.08 6.08
C SER A 964 -7.23 -23.18 7.58
N PRO A 965 -6.69 -24.19 8.29
CA PRO A 965 -7.12 -24.51 9.65
C PRO A 965 -6.56 -23.50 10.66
N ALA A 966 -7.41 -22.61 11.15
CA ALA A 966 -6.95 -21.46 11.93
C ALA A 966 -6.85 -21.72 13.44
N GLY A 967 -7.61 -22.69 13.96
CA GLY A 967 -7.58 -23.15 15.35
C GLY A 967 -7.04 -24.56 15.50
N LEU A 968 -6.28 -24.77 16.59
CA LEU A 968 -5.72 -26.05 17.00
C LEU A 968 -5.52 -26.02 18.53
N SER A 969 -6.15 -26.94 19.25
CA SER A 969 -6.05 -27.07 20.72
C SER A 969 -6.33 -28.52 21.15
N LEU A 970 -6.17 -28.80 22.44
CA LEU A 970 -6.56 -30.09 23.04
C LEU A 970 -7.84 -29.95 23.84
N SER A 971 -8.72 -30.95 23.74
CA SER A 971 -9.84 -31.12 24.67
C SER A 971 -9.35 -31.41 26.10
N PRO A 972 -10.22 -31.37 27.12
CA PRO A 972 -9.87 -31.80 28.48
C PRO A 972 -9.25 -33.19 28.50
N ASP A 973 -9.83 -34.11 27.73
CA ASP A 973 -9.46 -35.53 27.53
C ASP A 973 -8.23 -35.74 26.61
N LYS A 974 -7.56 -34.65 26.21
CA LYS A 974 -6.33 -34.64 25.39
C LYS A 974 -6.53 -35.11 23.94
N GLU A 975 -7.76 -35.05 23.45
CA GLU A 975 -8.07 -35.23 22.03
C GLU A 975 -7.71 -33.98 21.24
N ILE A 976 -7.23 -34.14 20.01
CA ILE A 976 -6.81 -33.00 19.17
C ILE A 976 -8.05 -32.42 18.50
N ILE A 977 -8.33 -31.14 18.76
CA ILE A 977 -9.47 -30.42 18.19
C ILE A 977 -8.94 -29.32 17.27
N TYR A 978 -9.53 -29.20 16.07
CA TYR A 978 -9.15 -28.16 15.12
C TYR A 978 -10.37 -27.51 14.46
N THR A 979 -10.18 -26.31 13.95
CA THR A 979 -11.21 -25.55 13.21
C THR A 979 -10.78 -25.31 11.76
N GLU A 980 -11.72 -25.35 10.84
CA GLU A 980 -11.48 -25.19 9.40
C GLU A 980 -12.31 -24.04 8.82
N ASN A 981 -11.68 -23.24 7.95
CA ASN A 981 -12.28 -22.08 7.29
C ASN A 981 -12.96 -22.49 5.97
N GLN A 982 -14.19 -22.01 5.73
CA GLN A 982 -14.95 -22.38 4.53
C GLN A 982 -14.22 -21.99 3.22
N GLY A 983 -14.56 -22.70 2.15
CA GLY A 983 -14.03 -22.49 0.81
C GLY A 983 -14.05 -23.79 0.02
N GLU A 984 -13.03 -24.00 -0.80
CA GLU A 984 -12.91 -25.18 -1.65
C GLU A 984 -12.85 -26.48 -0.82
N TYR A 985 -13.77 -27.40 -1.10
CA TYR A 985 -14.00 -28.67 -0.42
C TYR A 985 -14.42 -28.52 1.07
N VAL A 986 -14.83 -27.30 1.46
CA VAL A 986 -15.28 -26.93 2.80
C VAL A 986 -16.49 -25.97 2.66
N GLY A 987 -17.67 -26.53 2.39
CA GLY A 987 -18.91 -25.81 2.07
C GLY A 987 -19.35 -24.81 3.15
N THR A 988 -19.15 -25.15 4.42
CA THR A 988 -19.26 -24.23 5.56
C THR A 988 -18.08 -24.49 6.52
N SER A 989 -17.71 -23.52 7.36
CA SER A 989 -16.64 -23.68 8.35
C SER A 989 -16.99 -24.78 9.38
N LYS A 990 -15.99 -25.43 9.98
CA LYS A 990 -16.20 -26.68 10.76
C LYS A 990 -15.31 -26.74 12.00
N VAL A 991 -15.72 -27.55 12.97
CA VAL A 991 -14.86 -28.10 14.04
C VAL A 991 -14.81 -29.61 13.87
N PHE A 992 -13.66 -30.20 14.15
CA PHE A 992 -13.36 -31.61 14.00
C PHE A 992 -12.42 -32.10 15.10
N LYS A 993 -12.44 -33.43 15.29
CA LYS A 993 -11.51 -34.22 16.10
C LYS A 993 -10.47 -34.88 15.19
N VAL A 994 -9.19 -34.77 15.52
CA VAL A 994 -8.07 -35.22 14.66
C VAL A 994 -7.47 -36.53 15.15
N GLU A 995 -7.40 -37.49 14.23
CA GLU A 995 -6.71 -38.76 14.38
C GLU A 995 -5.53 -38.87 13.39
N LYS A 996 -4.51 -39.63 13.77
CA LYS A 996 -3.32 -39.80 12.92
C LYS A 996 -3.66 -40.60 11.66
N GLY A 997 -3.18 -40.13 10.51
CA GLY A 997 -3.30 -40.78 9.20
C GLY A 997 -4.62 -40.53 8.47
N LYS A 998 -5.57 -39.79 9.05
CA LYS A 998 -6.90 -39.55 8.46
C LYS A 998 -6.94 -38.32 7.53
N PHE A 999 -7.98 -38.28 6.68
CA PHE A 999 -8.19 -37.25 5.65
C PHE A 999 -9.40 -36.35 5.99
N TYR A 1000 -9.14 -35.05 6.04
CA TYR A 1000 -10.09 -34.04 6.52
C TYR A 1000 -10.80 -33.22 5.42
N GLY A 1001 -10.54 -33.54 4.15
CA GLY A 1001 -11.45 -33.23 3.05
C GLY A 1001 -10.91 -32.39 1.89
N ASN A 1002 -9.82 -31.63 2.03
CA ASN A 1002 -9.26 -30.88 0.91
C ASN A 1002 -8.18 -31.69 0.14
N PRO A 1003 -8.45 -32.19 -1.09
CA PRO A 1003 -7.51 -33.04 -1.83
C PRO A 1003 -6.17 -32.39 -2.18
N THR A 1004 -6.06 -31.05 -2.13
CA THR A 1004 -4.90 -30.30 -2.64
C THR A 1004 -3.56 -30.75 -2.05
N GLY A 1005 -3.50 -31.03 -0.75
CA GLY A 1005 -2.27 -31.44 -0.06
C GLY A 1005 -1.80 -32.86 -0.39
N LEU A 1006 -2.63 -33.68 -1.03
CA LEU A 1006 -2.32 -35.09 -1.31
C LEU A 1006 -1.25 -35.27 -2.41
N VAL A 1007 -0.85 -34.20 -3.12
CA VAL A 1007 0.30 -34.23 -4.04
C VAL A 1007 1.64 -34.48 -3.34
N ASP A 1008 1.69 -34.33 -2.01
CA ASP A 1008 2.88 -34.62 -1.21
C ASP A 1008 2.87 -36.05 -0.63
N LEU A 1009 1.95 -36.92 -1.09
CA LEU A 1009 2.04 -38.37 -0.88
C LEU A 1009 3.16 -38.96 -1.75
N PRO A 1010 4.03 -39.86 -1.23
CA PRO A 1010 5.06 -40.52 -2.04
C PRO A 1010 4.46 -41.22 -3.27
N GLY A 1011 5.13 -41.11 -4.42
CA GLY A 1011 4.68 -41.67 -5.71
C GLY A 1011 3.57 -40.88 -6.41
N HIS A 1012 3.09 -39.76 -5.85
CA HIS A 1012 1.99 -38.97 -6.41
C HIS A 1012 2.47 -37.65 -7.02
N THR A 1013 1.67 -37.10 -7.93
CA THR A 1013 1.84 -35.74 -8.48
C THR A 1013 0.48 -35.07 -8.63
N PHE A 1014 0.46 -33.79 -9.04
CA PHE A 1014 -0.77 -33.08 -9.41
C PHE A 1014 -1.63 -33.75 -10.50
N LYS A 1015 -1.09 -34.74 -11.24
CA LYS A 1015 -1.79 -35.51 -12.27
C LYS A 1015 -2.38 -36.84 -11.80
N SER A 1016 -1.95 -37.34 -10.64
CA SER A 1016 -2.38 -38.66 -10.13
C SER A 1016 -3.90 -38.68 -9.90
N PRO A 1017 -4.63 -39.75 -10.24
CA PRO A 1017 -6.08 -39.81 -10.04
C PRO A 1017 -6.48 -39.79 -8.55
N GLU A 1018 -5.64 -40.33 -7.66
CA GLU A 1018 -5.86 -40.43 -6.21
C GLU A 1018 -5.92 -39.07 -5.51
N VAL A 1019 -5.27 -38.04 -6.08
CA VAL A 1019 -5.26 -36.67 -5.54
C VAL A 1019 -6.40 -35.81 -6.08
N GLN A 1020 -7.28 -36.36 -6.94
CA GLN A 1020 -8.45 -35.64 -7.46
C GLN A 1020 -9.68 -35.84 -6.57
N TRP A 1021 -10.60 -34.87 -6.57
CA TRP A 1021 -11.75 -34.83 -5.67
C TRP A 1021 -12.59 -36.12 -5.66
N ASP A 1022 -12.93 -36.65 -6.84
CA ASP A 1022 -13.80 -37.81 -6.97
C ASP A 1022 -13.21 -39.11 -6.38
N ALA A 1023 -11.90 -39.19 -6.21
CA ALA A 1023 -11.22 -40.33 -5.58
C ALA A 1023 -11.23 -40.27 -4.04
N VAL A 1024 -11.62 -39.13 -3.43
CA VAL A 1024 -11.50 -38.90 -1.97
C VAL A 1024 -12.72 -38.28 -1.29
N LYS A 1025 -13.72 -37.79 -2.03
CA LYS A 1025 -14.93 -37.15 -1.50
C LYS A 1025 -15.74 -37.98 -0.48
N ASP A 1026 -15.55 -39.30 -0.47
CA ASP A 1026 -16.23 -40.23 0.44
C ASP A 1026 -15.32 -40.77 1.56
N LYS A 1027 -14.01 -40.50 1.49
CA LYS A 1027 -12.97 -40.91 2.46
C LYS A 1027 -12.73 -39.87 3.57
N ARG A 1028 -13.72 -39.02 3.84
CA ARG A 1028 -13.58 -37.80 4.66
C ARG A 1028 -14.17 -38.02 6.04
N GLU A 1029 -13.45 -37.58 7.06
CA GLU A 1029 -13.94 -37.61 8.43
C GLU A 1029 -15.18 -36.74 8.63
N LEU A 1030 -15.98 -37.11 9.63
CA LEU A 1030 -17.20 -36.40 9.98
C LEU A 1030 -16.88 -35.18 10.87
N ALA A 1031 -17.52 -34.05 10.59
CA ALA A 1031 -17.41 -32.88 11.45
C ALA A 1031 -18.27 -33.05 12.71
N MET A 1032 -17.67 -32.90 13.89
CA MET A 1032 -18.41 -32.84 15.16
C MET A 1032 -19.32 -31.62 15.21
N ILE A 1033 -18.91 -30.49 14.60
CA ILE A 1033 -19.69 -29.26 14.55
C ILE A 1033 -19.55 -28.61 13.18
N LEU A 1034 -20.68 -28.27 12.57
CA LEU A 1034 -20.77 -27.38 11.43
C LEU A 1034 -21.02 -25.95 11.94
N LEU A 1035 -20.32 -24.98 11.37
CA LEU A 1035 -20.42 -23.56 11.71
C LEU A 1035 -21.00 -22.81 10.50
N PRO A 1036 -22.32 -22.52 10.48
CA PRO A 1036 -23.00 -21.86 9.36
C PRO A 1036 -22.35 -20.54 8.91
N HIS A 1037 -21.82 -20.54 7.69
CA HIS A 1037 -21.16 -19.39 7.08
C HIS A 1037 -22.07 -18.16 7.02
N ASN A 1038 -21.52 -16.98 7.30
CA ASN A 1038 -22.21 -15.69 7.44
C ASN A 1038 -23.29 -15.56 8.56
N LYS A 1039 -23.76 -16.67 9.15
CA LYS A 1039 -24.70 -16.69 10.29
C LYS A 1039 -24.01 -16.86 11.64
N VAL A 1040 -22.98 -17.70 11.70
CA VAL A 1040 -22.27 -18.12 12.92
C VAL A 1040 -20.81 -17.72 12.84
N MET A 1041 -20.04 -18.35 11.96
CA MET A 1041 -18.60 -18.11 11.77
C MET A 1041 -18.19 -18.25 10.31
N ASN A 1042 -17.14 -17.55 9.92
CA ASN A 1042 -16.51 -17.58 8.61
C ASN A 1042 -15.04 -18.03 8.72
N ALA A 1043 -14.32 -17.48 9.70
CA ALA A 1043 -12.92 -17.75 10.00
C ALA A 1043 -12.77 -18.05 11.51
N PRO A 1044 -13.21 -19.25 11.98
CA PRO A 1044 -13.13 -19.64 13.38
C PRO A 1044 -11.69 -19.64 13.92
N GLY A 1045 -11.48 -19.03 15.08
CA GLY A 1045 -10.20 -18.97 15.78
C GLY A 1045 -9.83 -20.25 16.53
N ASN A 1046 -9.04 -20.10 17.58
CA ASN A 1046 -8.60 -21.18 18.46
C ASN A 1046 -9.73 -21.58 19.46
N PRO A 1047 -10.09 -22.87 19.59
CA PRO A 1047 -11.05 -23.32 20.60
C PRO A 1047 -10.44 -23.38 22.01
N THR A 1048 -11.22 -23.02 23.04
CA THR A 1048 -10.76 -22.90 24.44
C THR A 1048 -11.87 -23.32 25.41
N TRP A 1049 -11.60 -24.27 26.32
CA TRP A 1049 -12.59 -24.76 27.29
C TRP A 1049 -12.64 -23.91 28.56
N ASP A 1050 -13.83 -23.70 29.12
CA ASP A 1050 -14.01 -23.12 30.47
C ASP A 1050 -13.64 -24.14 31.56
N LEU A 1051 -12.33 -24.20 31.85
CA LEU A 1051 -11.77 -24.96 32.96
C LEU A 1051 -11.66 -24.13 34.25
N THR A 1052 -12.39 -23.00 34.35
CA THR A 1052 -12.40 -22.15 35.56
C THR A 1052 -13.20 -22.74 36.72
N LYS A 1053 -13.83 -23.91 36.52
CA LYS A 1053 -14.67 -24.64 37.49
C LYS A 1053 -15.87 -23.82 38.00
N GLY A 1054 -16.45 -23.02 37.10
CA GLY A 1054 -17.64 -22.19 37.37
C GLY A 1054 -17.34 -20.76 37.80
N ALA A 1055 -16.05 -20.38 37.93
CA ALA A 1055 -15.68 -19.01 38.30
C ALA A 1055 -15.92 -17.98 37.17
N PHE A 1056 -15.99 -18.42 35.91
CA PHE A 1056 -16.47 -17.62 34.78
C PHE A 1056 -17.99 -17.73 34.54
N GLY A 1057 -18.75 -18.21 35.54
CA GLY A 1057 -20.19 -18.43 35.45
C GLY A 1057 -20.55 -19.88 35.13
N PRO A 1058 -21.79 -20.16 34.72
CA PRO A 1058 -22.32 -21.53 34.71
C PRO A 1058 -21.81 -22.42 33.55
N PHE A 1059 -21.02 -21.87 32.62
CA PHE A 1059 -20.65 -22.53 31.36
C PHE A 1059 -19.41 -23.41 31.45
N LYS A 1060 -19.12 -23.94 32.64
CA LYS A 1060 -18.01 -24.87 32.90
C LYS A 1060 -17.96 -25.99 31.87
N ASP A 1061 -16.75 -26.43 31.55
CA ASP A 1061 -16.45 -27.55 30.67
C ASP A 1061 -16.92 -27.36 29.20
N GLN A 1062 -17.60 -26.26 28.85
CA GLN A 1062 -17.98 -25.91 27.48
C GLN A 1062 -16.83 -25.25 26.71
N MET A 1063 -16.83 -25.42 25.38
CA MET A 1063 -15.83 -24.87 24.48
C MET A 1063 -16.23 -23.48 23.96
N PHE A 1064 -15.46 -22.46 24.29
CA PHE A 1064 -15.57 -21.12 23.70
C PHE A 1064 -14.75 -21.05 22.40
N LEU A 1065 -15.32 -20.43 21.37
CA LEU A 1065 -14.70 -20.24 20.06
C LEU A 1065 -15.01 -18.85 19.51
N GLY A 1066 -13.99 -18.16 18.99
CA GLY A 1066 -14.11 -16.83 18.36
C GLY A 1066 -14.10 -16.86 16.83
N ASP A 1067 -14.38 -15.72 16.19
CA ASP A 1067 -14.29 -15.58 14.72
C ASP A 1067 -13.64 -14.27 14.25
N GLN A 1068 -12.78 -14.36 13.23
CA GLN A 1068 -12.07 -13.21 12.67
C GLN A 1068 -12.98 -12.20 11.95
N THR A 1069 -13.96 -12.68 11.17
CA THR A 1069 -14.77 -11.84 10.29
C THR A 1069 -15.92 -11.20 11.07
N GLN A 1070 -16.59 -12.00 11.89
CA GLN A 1070 -17.82 -11.68 12.59
C GLN A 1070 -17.58 -10.87 13.87
N SER A 1071 -16.36 -10.89 14.42
CA SER A 1071 -16.02 -10.28 15.72
C SER A 1071 -16.87 -10.81 16.87
N CYS A 1072 -17.15 -12.11 16.86
CA CYS A 1072 -18.04 -12.78 17.81
C CYS A 1072 -17.30 -13.84 18.64
N ILE A 1073 -17.97 -14.31 19.68
CA ILE A 1073 -17.64 -15.51 20.45
C ILE A 1073 -18.93 -16.33 20.59
N TYR A 1074 -18.83 -17.63 20.34
CA TYR A 1074 -19.87 -18.61 20.64
C TYR A 1074 -19.31 -19.60 21.67
N ARG A 1075 -20.20 -20.12 22.54
CA ARG A 1075 -20.00 -21.37 23.25
C ARG A 1075 -20.41 -22.53 22.35
N ILE A 1076 -19.81 -23.68 22.58
CA ILE A 1076 -20.10 -24.94 21.92
C ILE A 1076 -20.15 -25.99 23.02
N ASP A 1077 -21.25 -26.73 23.09
CA ASP A 1077 -21.40 -27.86 24.00
C ASP A 1077 -21.67 -29.14 23.20
N THR A 1078 -20.93 -30.19 23.52
CA THR A 1078 -20.80 -31.40 22.71
C THR A 1078 -21.43 -32.61 23.37
N GLU A 1079 -21.73 -33.63 22.58
CA GLU A 1079 -22.19 -34.93 23.06
C GLU A 1079 -21.82 -36.04 22.08
N THR A 1080 -21.58 -37.25 22.60
CA THR A 1080 -21.21 -38.43 21.81
C THR A 1080 -22.38 -39.42 21.85
N ILE A 1081 -23.13 -39.53 20.75
CA ILE A 1081 -24.30 -40.41 20.63
C ILE A 1081 -23.97 -41.58 19.72
N ASN A 1082 -24.18 -42.82 20.21
CA ASN A 1082 -23.78 -44.06 19.53
C ASN A 1082 -22.28 -44.11 19.12
N GLY A 1083 -21.41 -43.40 19.84
CA GLY A 1083 -19.98 -43.28 19.49
C GLY A 1083 -19.65 -42.21 18.44
N ILE A 1084 -20.62 -41.37 18.06
CA ILE A 1084 -20.45 -40.30 17.07
C ILE A 1084 -20.57 -38.93 17.75
N ASP A 1085 -19.53 -38.11 17.63
CA ASP A 1085 -19.45 -36.79 18.24
C ASP A 1085 -20.31 -35.76 17.48
N GLN A 1086 -21.04 -34.94 18.23
CA GLN A 1086 -21.92 -33.88 17.73
C GLN A 1086 -22.13 -32.77 18.77
N GLY A 1087 -23.03 -31.80 18.52
CA GLY A 1087 -23.39 -30.81 19.54
C GLY A 1087 -24.03 -29.50 19.04
N VAL A 1088 -24.17 -28.56 19.98
CA VAL A 1088 -24.82 -27.26 19.80
C VAL A 1088 -23.82 -26.10 19.82
N VAL A 1089 -24.07 -25.10 18.98
CA VAL A 1089 -23.35 -23.83 18.92
C VAL A 1089 -24.27 -22.71 19.42
N LEU A 1090 -23.86 -22.04 20.50
CA LEU A 1090 -24.65 -21.08 21.27
C LEU A 1090 -23.96 -19.71 21.33
N PRO A 1091 -24.64 -18.61 20.95
CA PRO A 1091 -24.14 -17.24 21.07
C PRO A 1091 -23.62 -16.89 22.48
N PHE A 1092 -22.55 -16.09 22.55
CA PHE A 1092 -22.03 -15.54 23.80
C PHE A 1092 -21.71 -14.04 23.69
N ALA A 1093 -20.91 -13.63 22.71
CA ALA A 1093 -20.56 -12.23 22.45
C ALA A 1093 -20.54 -11.92 20.94
N ASN A 1094 -20.71 -10.66 20.56
CA ASN A 1094 -20.82 -10.20 19.17
C ASN A 1094 -20.12 -8.85 18.99
N LYS A 1095 -19.78 -8.46 17.74
CA LYS A 1095 -19.29 -7.12 17.38
C LYS A 1095 -18.17 -6.55 18.29
N LEU A 1096 -17.32 -7.41 18.84
CA LEU A 1096 -16.12 -7.07 19.63
C LEU A 1096 -15.15 -6.22 18.82
N ALA A 1097 -14.10 -5.64 19.42
CA ALA A 1097 -13.34 -4.54 18.80
C ALA A 1097 -12.69 -4.89 17.44
N SER A 1098 -12.23 -6.12 17.27
CA SER A 1098 -11.59 -6.66 16.06
C SER A 1098 -11.95 -8.16 15.89
N GLY A 1099 -11.23 -8.90 15.05
CA GLY A 1099 -11.55 -10.29 14.72
C GLY A 1099 -11.00 -11.27 15.74
N VAL A 1100 -11.85 -12.06 16.39
CA VAL A 1100 -11.43 -12.90 17.53
C VAL A 1100 -10.73 -14.16 17.06
N MET A 1101 -9.46 -14.33 17.47
CA MET A 1101 -8.62 -15.44 17.02
C MET A 1101 -8.04 -16.28 18.15
N ARG A 1102 -7.71 -15.66 19.29
CA ARG A 1102 -7.19 -16.36 20.47
C ARG A 1102 -8.05 -16.05 21.67
N LEU A 1103 -8.50 -17.10 22.33
CA LEU A 1103 -9.14 -17.07 23.63
C LEU A 1103 -8.20 -17.76 24.63
N THR A 1104 -8.26 -17.34 25.89
CA THR A 1104 -7.63 -18.05 27.02
C THR A 1104 -8.16 -17.49 28.35
N PHE A 1105 -8.17 -18.31 29.40
CA PHE A 1105 -8.65 -17.92 30.72
C PHE A 1105 -7.49 -17.52 31.63
N ASP A 1106 -7.61 -16.34 32.23
CA ASP A 1106 -6.64 -15.79 33.16
C ASP A 1106 -6.65 -16.57 34.50
N PRO A 1107 -5.56 -17.24 34.91
CA PRO A 1107 -5.52 -17.97 36.16
C PRO A 1107 -5.59 -17.07 37.41
N LYS A 1108 -5.39 -15.74 37.27
CA LYS A 1108 -5.43 -14.75 38.36
C LYS A 1108 -6.85 -14.36 38.72
N ASP A 1109 -7.62 -13.83 37.76
CA ASP A 1109 -8.97 -13.27 37.98
C ASP A 1109 -10.10 -14.03 37.26
N LYS A 1110 -9.77 -15.13 36.56
CA LYS A 1110 -10.71 -16.00 35.80
C LYS A 1110 -11.40 -15.31 34.62
N SER A 1111 -10.92 -14.13 34.22
CA SER A 1111 -11.39 -13.45 33.01
C SER A 1111 -11.02 -14.21 31.74
N LEU A 1112 -11.87 -14.08 30.72
CA LEU A 1112 -11.58 -14.55 29.37
C LEU A 1112 -10.81 -13.45 28.62
N TRP A 1113 -9.51 -13.64 28.39
CA TRP A 1113 -8.73 -12.77 27.51
C TRP A 1113 -9.05 -13.09 26.06
N VAL A 1114 -9.18 -12.03 25.25
CA VAL A 1114 -9.67 -12.07 23.87
C VAL A 1114 -8.68 -11.34 22.96
N GLY A 1115 -7.82 -12.11 22.29
CA GLY A 1115 -6.79 -11.64 21.36
C GLY A 1115 -7.27 -11.61 19.91
N GLN A 1116 -7.06 -10.48 19.22
CA GLN A 1116 -7.84 -10.14 18.03
C GLN A 1116 -7.03 -9.50 16.89
N THR A 1117 -7.40 -9.81 15.64
CA THR A 1117 -6.89 -9.19 14.40
C THR A 1117 -7.95 -9.08 13.30
N GLY A 1118 -8.00 -7.95 12.62
CA GLY A 1118 -8.73 -7.76 11.36
C GLY A 1118 -7.83 -7.87 10.11
N ARG A 1119 -6.53 -8.15 10.25
CA ARG A 1119 -5.59 -8.06 9.13
C ARG A 1119 -5.84 -9.13 8.06
N GLY A 1120 -5.91 -8.67 6.80
CA GLY A 1120 -6.07 -9.48 5.59
C GLY A 1120 -7.45 -10.08 5.31
N TRP A 1121 -8.33 -10.19 6.32
CA TRP A 1121 -9.72 -10.64 6.11
C TRP A 1121 -10.80 -9.64 6.55
N ARG A 1122 -10.42 -8.58 7.28
CA ARG A 1122 -11.30 -7.58 7.92
C ARG A 1122 -12.20 -8.17 9.02
N ALA A 1123 -12.54 -7.31 9.99
CA ALA A 1123 -13.35 -7.66 11.14
C ALA A 1123 -14.52 -6.69 11.29
N ARG A 1124 -15.74 -7.20 11.57
CA ARG A 1124 -16.94 -6.39 11.82
C ARG A 1124 -16.80 -5.43 13.01
N GLY A 1125 -15.85 -5.68 13.90
CA GLY A 1125 -15.50 -4.79 15.01
C GLY A 1125 -15.04 -3.40 14.59
N GLY A 1126 -14.26 -3.34 13.50
CA GLY A 1126 -13.68 -2.12 12.92
C GLY A 1126 -12.17 -1.97 13.14
N ALA A 1127 -11.62 -2.38 14.29
CA ALA A 1127 -10.20 -2.17 14.58
C ALA A 1127 -9.26 -3.14 13.85
N GLU A 1128 -8.07 -2.67 13.48
CA GLU A 1128 -7.03 -3.46 12.80
C GLU A 1128 -6.54 -4.65 13.67
N SER A 1129 -6.44 -4.43 14.98
CA SER A 1129 -6.20 -5.46 16.00
C SER A 1129 -6.77 -5.00 17.35
N SER A 1130 -6.86 -5.92 18.32
CA SER A 1130 -7.22 -5.56 19.70
C SER A 1130 -6.77 -6.62 20.72
N LEU A 1131 -6.71 -6.20 21.98
CA LEU A 1131 -6.73 -7.08 23.15
C LEU A 1131 -7.85 -6.59 24.06
N GLN A 1132 -8.80 -7.47 24.35
CA GLN A 1132 -9.89 -7.23 25.29
C GLN A 1132 -9.91 -8.34 26.34
N LYS A 1133 -10.62 -8.14 27.45
CA LYS A 1133 -11.02 -9.23 28.35
C LYS A 1133 -12.46 -9.09 28.79
N ILE A 1134 -13.07 -10.22 29.11
CA ILE A 1134 -14.43 -10.31 29.62
C ILE A 1134 -14.34 -10.84 31.06
N THR A 1135 -15.04 -10.22 32.01
CA THR A 1135 -15.14 -10.68 33.41
C THR A 1135 -16.57 -11.10 33.72
N PHE A 1136 -16.73 -12.08 34.60
CA PHE A 1136 -18.02 -12.46 35.19
C PHE A 1136 -18.23 -11.69 36.52
N ASN A 1137 -19.46 -11.25 36.81
CA ASN A 1137 -19.76 -10.45 38.01
C ASN A 1137 -20.46 -11.22 39.16
N GLY A 1138 -20.62 -12.54 39.02
CA GLY A 1138 -21.25 -13.39 40.03
C GLY A 1138 -22.77 -13.59 39.88
N GLN A 1139 -23.44 -12.81 39.04
CA GLN A 1139 -24.88 -12.98 38.79
C GLN A 1139 -25.14 -14.14 37.82
N GLU A 1140 -26.16 -14.97 38.08
CA GLU A 1140 -26.61 -15.94 37.06
C GLU A 1140 -27.03 -15.20 35.77
N PRO A 1141 -26.55 -15.58 34.59
CA PRO A 1141 -27.04 -15.04 33.32
C PRO A 1141 -28.42 -15.61 32.96
N ASN A 1142 -29.21 -14.88 32.19
CA ASN A 1142 -30.40 -15.44 31.53
C ASN A 1142 -30.00 -16.00 30.16
N ALA A 1143 -29.64 -17.28 30.10
CA ALA A 1143 -29.10 -17.91 28.89
C ALA A 1143 -29.61 -19.35 28.69
N ILE A 1144 -29.57 -19.80 27.43
CA ILE A 1144 -29.56 -21.23 27.10
C ILE A 1144 -28.24 -21.81 27.60
N TYR A 1145 -28.30 -22.79 28.51
CA TYR A 1145 -27.14 -23.52 28.99
C TYR A 1145 -26.58 -24.44 27.90
N THR A 1146 -27.43 -25.36 27.42
CA THR A 1146 -27.14 -26.31 26.35
C THR A 1146 -28.44 -26.73 25.65
N ILE A 1147 -28.31 -27.44 24.53
CA ILE A 1147 -29.37 -28.18 23.86
C ILE A 1147 -28.84 -29.58 23.61
N LYS A 1148 -29.58 -30.61 24.02
CA LYS A 1148 -29.24 -32.02 23.77
C LYS A 1148 -30.25 -32.67 22.85
N VAL A 1149 -29.86 -33.73 22.15
CA VAL A 1149 -30.78 -34.52 21.31
C VAL A 1149 -31.50 -35.59 22.13
N ASN A 1150 -32.76 -35.85 21.80
CA ASN A 1150 -33.51 -37.02 22.26
C ASN A 1150 -34.12 -37.78 21.07
N ALA A 1151 -34.75 -38.92 21.31
CA ALA A 1151 -35.29 -39.79 20.26
C ALA A 1151 -36.41 -39.16 19.39
N LYS A 1152 -36.90 -37.95 19.71
CA LYS A 1152 -38.00 -37.26 19.00
C LYS A 1152 -37.71 -35.80 18.64
N GLY A 1153 -36.56 -35.26 19.03
CA GLY A 1153 -36.18 -33.87 18.81
C GLY A 1153 -35.09 -33.40 19.77
N PHE A 1154 -35.31 -32.25 20.42
CA PHE A 1154 -34.30 -31.59 21.25
C PHE A 1154 -34.82 -31.15 22.62
N ASP A 1155 -33.96 -31.23 23.64
CA ASP A 1155 -34.17 -30.66 24.96
C ASP A 1155 -33.36 -29.37 25.11
N ILE A 1156 -34.05 -28.24 25.23
CA ILE A 1156 -33.45 -26.91 25.42
C ILE A 1156 -33.35 -26.62 26.91
N HIS A 1157 -32.13 -26.56 27.44
CA HIS A 1157 -31.88 -26.28 28.86
C HIS A 1157 -31.52 -24.81 29.06
N PHE A 1158 -32.19 -24.13 29.99
CA PHE A 1158 -31.98 -22.75 30.39
C PHE A 1158 -31.32 -22.68 31.78
N ILE A 1159 -30.50 -21.65 32.01
CA ILE A 1159 -29.92 -21.38 33.34
C ILE A 1159 -31.03 -21.03 34.35
N LYS A 1160 -31.99 -20.20 33.93
CA LYS A 1160 -33.11 -19.72 34.75
C LYS A 1160 -34.42 -20.36 34.32
N ALA A 1161 -35.33 -20.53 35.27
CA ALA A 1161 -36.70 -20.96 34.99
C ALA A 1161 -37.40 -19.95 34.07
N GLN A 1162 -38.16 -20.44 33.10
CA GLN A 1162 -38.86 -19.59 32.12
C GLN A 1162 -40.37 -19.54 32.39
N ASP A 1163 -41.05 -18.50 31.88
CA ASP A 1163 -42.52 -18.51 31.82
C ASP A 1163 -42.97 -19.49 30.72
N SER A 1164 -43.27 -20.71 31.14
CA SER A 1164 -43.76 -21.79 30.30
C SER A 1164 -45.18 -21.60 29.76
N GLN A 1165 -45.99 -20.70 30.33
CA GLN A 1165 -47.36 -20.43 29.89
C GLN A 1165 -47.37 -19.39 28.77
N ASN A 1166 -46.63 -18.28 28.95
CA ASN A 1166 -46.55 -17.20 27.96
C ASN A 1166 -45.27 -17.28 27.11
N PHE A 1167 -44.65 -18.46 26.98
CA PHE A 1167 -43.35 -18.60 26.34
C PHE A 1167 -43.36 -18.16 24.87
N GLY A 1168 -44.45 -18.38 24.14
CA GLY A 1168 -44.55 -18.05 22.72
C GLY A 1168 -43.85 -19.05 21.79
N PRO A 1169 -43.89 -18.81 20.47
CA PRO A 1169 -43.51 -19.80 19.48
C PRO A 1169 -41.98 -19.93 19.30
N ILE A 1170 -41.49 -21.17 19.38
CA ILE A 1170 -40.17 -21.58 18.88
C ILE A 1170 -40.32 -21.91 17.39
N LYS A 1171 -39.36 -21.52 16.56
CA LYS A 1171 -39.26 -21.99 15.16
C LYS A 1171 -38.00 -22.82 14.98
N VAL A 1172 -38.11 -23.93 14.25
CA VAL A 1172 -36.98 -24.78 13.88
C VAL A 1172 -36.96 -24.98 12.37
N SER A 1173 -35.77 -24.86 11.78
CA SER A 1173 -35.50 -25.25 10.40
C SER A 1173 -34.18 -26.02 10.32
N SER A 1174 -33.97 -26.78 9.24
CA SER A 1174 -32.69 -27.47 9.02
C SER A 1174 -32.25 -27.47 7.57
N TRP A 1175 -30.95 -27.62 7.33
CA TRP A 1175 -30.34 -27.70 6.00
C TRP A 1175 -29.00 -28.45 6.06
N TYR A 1176 -28.42 -28.80 4.91
CA TYR A 1176 -27.05 -29.29 4.78
C TYR A 1176 -26.22 -28.39 3.84
N TYR A 1177 -24.93 -28.71 3.71
CA TYR A 1177 -24.02 -28.09 2.74
C TYR A 1177 -23.40 -29.15 1.83
N GLU A 1178 -22.96 -28.75 0.63
CA GLU A 1178 -22.23 -29.60 -0.31
C GLU A 1178 -20.75 -29.20 -0.30
N ASP A 1179 -19.85 -30.09 0.12
CA ASP A 1179 -18.43 -29.89 -0.06
C ASP A 1179 -18.06 -30.15 -1.54
N SER A 1180 -17.50 -29.15 -2.22
CA SER A 1180 -17.15 -29.23 -3.64
C SER A 1180 -15.99 -28.28 -3.97
N ARG A 1181 -15.46 -28.32 -5.20
CA ARG A 1181 -14.41 -27.40 -5.67
C ARG A 1181 -14.77 -25.90 -5.60
N HIS A 1182 -16.04 -25.58 -5.41
CA HIS A 1182 -16.53 -24.20 -5.32
C HIS A 1182 -16.20 -23.60 -3.93
N TYR A 1183 -16.11 -22.27 -3.85
CA TYR A 1183 -15.68 -21.59 -2.64
C TYR A 1183 -16.85 -21.48 -1.65
N GLY A 1184 -16.95 -22.46 -0.74
CA GLY A 1184 -18.09 -22.62 0.14
C GLY A 1184 -19.33 -23.16 -0.60
N SER A 1185 -20.42 -23.29 0.12
CA SER A 1185 -21.70 -23.82 -0.36
C SER A 1185 -22.85 -22.93 0.08
N PRO A 1186 -23.88 -22.72 -0.76
CA PRO A 1186 -25.18 -22.28 -0.27
C PRO A 1186 -25.80 -23.36 0.64
N GLU A 1187 -26.81 -22.97 1.40
CA GLU A 1187 -27.61 -23.89 2.22
C GLU A 1187 -28.52 -24.72 1.30
N LYS A 1188 -28.49 -26.05 1.44
CA LYS A 1188 -29.21 -26.99 0.58
C LYS A 1188 -30.16 -27.90 1.37
N GLY A 1189 -31.19 -28.40 0.67
CA GLY A 1189 -32.20 -29.29 1.24
C GLY A 1189 -32.96 -28.67 2.43
N GLY A 1190 -33.21 -27.36 2.40
CA GLY A 1190 -33.82 -26.62 3.50
C GLY A 1190 -35.23 -27.12 3.86
N ARG A 1191 -35.47 -27.42 5.14
CA ARG A 1191 -36.77 -27.82 5.70
C ARG A 1191 -37.20 -26.87 6.82
N SER A 1192 -38.50 -26.62 6.94
CA SER A 1192 -39.09 -26.15 8.20
C SER A 1192 -39.48 -27.40 8.99
N GLU A 1193 -39.02 -27.54 10.23
CA GLU A 1193 -39.27 -28.74 11.02
C GLU A 1193 -40.57 -28.56 11.82
N GLU A 1194 -41.58 -29.39 11.54
CA GLU A 1194 -42.88 -29.29 12.20
C GLU A 1194 -42.82 -29.86 13.62
N ILE A 1195 -42.95 -28.97 14.61
CA ILE A 1195 -43.07 -29.32 16.04
C ILE A 1195 -44.40 -30.05 16.27
N SER A 1196 -44.35 -31.23 16.90
CA SER A 1196 -45.51 -32.02 17.29
C SER A 1196 -45.98 -31.71 18.71
N SER A 1197 -45.04 -31.44 19.63
CA SER A 1197 -45.35 -30.96 20.98
C SER A 1197 -44.18 -30.19 21.61
N ILE A 1198 -44.52 -29.34 22.59
CA ILE A 1198 -43.56 -28.68 23.48
C ILE A 1198 -43.92 -29.08 24.91
N LYS A 1199 -42.95 -29.57 25.69
CA LYS A 1199 -43.12 -30.00 27.07
C LYS A 1199 -42.10 -29.30 27.96
N TRP A 1200 -42.47 -29.04 29.22
CA TRP A 1200 -41.61 -28.36 30.19
C TRP A 1200 -41.33 -29.26 31.39
N SER A 1201 -40.10 -29.21 31.90
CA SER A 1201 -39.76 -29.79 33.20
C SER A 1201 -40.46 -29.06 34.34
N ALA A 1202 -40.62 -29.73 35.50
CA ALA A 1202 -41.30 -29.16 36.67
C ALA A 1202 -40.63 -27.89 37.22
N ASP A 1203 -39.30 -27.78 37.09
CA ASP A 1203 -38.52 -26.58 37.46
C ASP A 1203 -38.55 -25.47 36.39
N LYS A 1204 -39.20 -25.72 35.24
CA LYS A 1204 -39.28 -24.84 34.05
C LYS A 1204 -37.92 -24.42 33.49
N LYS A 1205 -36.84 -25.18 33.75
CA LYS A 1205 -35.51 -24.96 33.15
C LYS A 1205 -35.26 -25.77 31.88
N THR A 1206 -36.04 -26.81 31.58
CA THR A 1206 -35.90 -27.61 30.36
C THR A 1206 -37.18 -27.57 29.53
N CYS A 1207 -37.02 -27.34 28.23
CA CYS A 1207 -38.08 -27.27 27.23
C CYS A 1207 -37.82 -28.32 26.13
N SER A 1208 -38.55 -29.42 26.18
CA SER A 1208 -38.49 -30.50 25.19
C SER A 1208 -39.32 -30.13 23.97
N VAL A 1209 -38.68 -30.07 22.80
CA VAL A 1209 -39.29 -29.80 21.51
C VAL A 1209 -39.28 -31.09 20.70
N GLU A 1210 -40.44 -31.75 20.57
CA GLU A 1210 -40.63 -32.95 19.75
C GLU A 1210 -41.11 -32.54 18.36
N PHE A 1211 -40.65 -33.23 17.31
CA PHE A 1211 -41.10 -33.02 15.93
C PHE A 1211 -42.14 -34.07 15.50
N LYS A 1212 -42.87 -33.81 14.40
CA LYS A 1212 -43.75 -34.81 13.76
C LYS A 1212 -42.96 -35.90 13.02
N SER A 1213 -41.78 -35.54 12.53
CA SER A 1213 -40.82 -36.45 11.89
C SER A 1213 -39.42 -36.04 12.30
N PHE A 1214 -38.68 -36.95 12.91
CA PHE A 1214 -37.30 -36.73 13.32
C PHE A 1214 -36.49 -37.98 12.98
N LYS A 1215 -35.70 -37.89 11.90
CA LYS A 1215 -34.78 -38.94 11.50
C LYS A 1215 -33.56 -38.36 10.77
N ILE A 1216 -32.51 -39.17 10.70
CA ILE A 1216 -31.39 -38.98 9.77
C ILE A 1216 -31.83 -39.50 8.38
N GLU A 1217 -31.26 -38.94 7.33
CA GLU A 1217 -31.55 -39.34 5.95
C GLU A 1217 -30.83 -40.66 5.63
N ASP A 1218 -31.57 -41.63 5.06
CA ASP A 1218 -31.14 -43.03 5.00
C ASP A 1218 -30.04 -43.28 3.94
N GLU A 1219 -29.93 -42.40 2.94
CA GLU A 1219 -28.88 -42.40 1.92
C GLU A 1219 -27.85 -41.29 2.18
N LYS A 1220 -26.60 -41.67 2.45
CA LYS A 1220 -25.48 -40.73 2.59
C LYS A 1220 -24.95 -40.32 1.20
N VAL A 1221 -25.40 -39.18 0.69
CA VAL A 1221 -24.94 -38.63 -0.59
C VAL A 1221 -23.47 -38.17 -0.51
N ALA A 1222 -22.66 -38.57 -1.49
CA ALA A 1222 -21.26 -38.21 -1.62
C ALA A 1222 -21.03 -36.69 -1.59
N GLY A 1223 -20.05 -36.23 -0.82
CA GLY A 1223 -19.74 -34.80 -0.66
C GLY A 1223 -20.67 -33.99 0.26
N HIS A 1224 -21.87 -34.46 0.60
CA HIS A 1224 -22.77 -33.72 1.50
C HIS A 1224 -22.30 -33.74 2.98
N THR A 1225 -22.66 -32.70 3.73
CA THR A 1225 -22.54 -32.68 5.20
C THR A 1225 -23.78 -33.26 5.87
N SER A 1226 -23.65 -33.58 7.16
CA SER A 1226 -24.79 -33.70 8.08
C SER A 1226 -25.66 -32.44 8.11
N ARG A 1227 -26.85 -32.54 8.70
CA ARG A 1227 -27.79 -31.41 8.80
C ARG A 1227 -27.48 -30.52 10.00
N VAL A 1228 -27.53 -29.20 9.77
CA VAL A 1228 -27.63 -28.20 10.82
C VAL A 1228 -29.09 -27.95 11.12
N TYR A 1229 -29.50 -28.05 12.38
CA TYR A 1229 -30.79 -27.62 12.90
C TYR A 1229 -30.64 -26.25 13.56
N TYR A 1230 -31.41 -25.28 13.09
CA TYR A 1230 -31.43 -23.91 13.60
C TYR A 1230 -32.70 -23.69 14.42
N LEU A 1231 -32.52 -23.35 15.69
CA LEU A 1231 -33.60 -23.03 16.61
C LEU A 1231 -33.65 -21.50 16.81
N ASP A 1232 -34.76 -20.89 16.41
CA ASP A 1232 -35.04 -19.46 16.55
C ASP A 1232 -36.08 -19.25 17.65
N LEU A 1233 -35.63 -18.68 18.77
CA LEU A 1233 -36.46 -18.35 19.92
C LEU A 1233 -36.76 -16.84 19.98
N THR A 1234 -36.49 -16.06 18.92
CA THR A 1234 -36.58 -14.58 18.98
C THR A 1234 -37.98 -14.04 19.30
N GLN A 1235 -39.02 -14.82 19.00
CA GLN A 1235 -40.42 -14.46 19.25
C GLN A 1235 -40.91 -14.86 20.66
N THR A 1236 -40.10 -15.63 21.39
CA THR A 1236 -40.43 -16.11 22.74
C THR A 1236 -40.31 -15.01 23.79
N SER A 1237 -40.85 -15.22 24.99
CA SER A 1237 -40.62 -14.35 26.14
C SER A 1237 -39.11 -14.22 26.44
N PHE A 1238 -38.40 -15.35 26.50
CA PHE A 1238 -36.93 -15.41 26.61
C PHE A 1238 -36.24 -14.56 25.54
N GLY A 1239 -36.60 -14.72 24.27
CA GLY A 1239 -35.97 -14.01 23.14
C GLY A 1239 -36.21 -12.51 23.12
N LYS A 1240 -37.36 -12.06 23.67
CA LYS A 1240 -37.64 -10.64 23.89
C LYS A 1240 -36.79 -10.06 25.03
N THR A 1241 -36.48 -10.85 26.06
CA THR A 1241 -35.61 -10.44 27.18
C THR A 1241 -34.12 -10.41 26.79
N VAL A 1242 -33.59 -11.48 26.16
CA VAL A 1242 -32.15 -11.60 25.86
C VAL A 1242 -31.74 -11.00 24.51
N GLY A 1243 -32.73 -10.59 23.71
CA GLY A 1243 -32.54 -10.03 22.38
C GLY A 1243 -32.22 -11.08 21.30
N ALA A 1244 -32.26 -10.63 20.04
CA ALA A 1244 -32.25 -11.52 18.88
C ALA A 1244 -30.89 -12.19 18.55
N PHE A 1245 -29.83 -11.91 19.30
CA PHE A 1245 -28.55 -12.62 19.20
C PHE A 1245 -28.52 -13.84 20.11
N LEU A 1246 -28.73 -13.66 21.42
CA LEU A 1246 -28.63 -14.73 22.43
C LEU A 1246 -29.77 -15.77 22.40
N SER A 1247 -30.83 -15.51 21.63
CA SER A 1247 -32.03 -16.37 21.49
C SER A 1247 -32.02 -17.27 20.25
N LYS A 1248 -30.83 -17.71 19.83
CA LYS A 1248 -30.61 -18.53 18.64
C LYS A 1248 -29.64 -19.67 18.94
N ALA A 1249 -29.86 -20.84 18.36
CA ALA A 1249 -28.97 -21.98 18.49
C ALA A 1249 -28.81 -22.73 17.16
N TYR A 1250 -27.66 -23.37 16.97
CA TYR A 1250 -27.34 -24.15 15.77
C TYR A 1250 -26.79 -25.51 16.22
N TYR A 1251 -27.57 -26.57 16.02
CA TYR A 1251 -27.22 -27.94 16.41
C TYR A 1251 -26.75 -28.72 15.17
N THR A 1252 -25.62 -29.42 15.27
CA THR A 1252 -25.14 -30.34 14.21
C THR A 1252 -25.62 -31.75 14.55
N LEU A 1253 -26.46 -32.36 13.72
CA LEU A 1253 -27.02 -33.69 13.99
C LEU A 1253 -26.33 -34.78 13.16
N ASN A 1254 -25.53 -35.62 13.83
CA ASN A 1254 -24.80 -36.75 13.27
C ASN A 1254 -25.39 -38.11 13.70
N SER A 1255 -26.03 -38.20 14.87
CA SER A 1255 -26.68 -39.41 15.41
C SER A 1255 -27.87 -39.06 16.31
N ILE A 1256 -28.90 -39.91 16.31
CA ILE A 1256 -30.06 -39.82 17.22
C ILE A 1256 -29.94 -40.95 18.27
N PRO A 1257 -30.31 -40.74 19.55
CA PRO A 1257 -30.37 -41.80 20.56
C PRO A 1257 -31.34 -42.92 20.15
N LYS A 1258 -31.10 -44.14 20.65
CA LYS A 1258 -31.96 -45.31 20.44
C LYS A 1258 -33.13 -45.34 21.43
#